data_AF-A0A1J4J9B7-F1
#
_entry.id   AF-A0A1J4J9B7-F1
#
_cell.length_a   1.000
_cell.length_b   1.000
_cell.length_c   1.000
_cell.angle_alpha   90.00
_cell.angle_beta   90.00
_cell.angle_gamma   90.00
#
_symmetry.space_group_name_H-M   'P 1'
#
loop_
_entity.id
_entity.type
_entity.pdbx_description
1 polymer ?
#
loop_
_entity_poly.entity_id
_entity_poly.type
_entity_poly.pdbx_seq_one_letter_code
_entity_poly.pdbx_strand_id
1 'polypeptide(L)'
;MNLNENSVNSTNSASKKLASKFIKKSPVIIFRNRFSRLVAYLISSMPLQKSLHSIVSVIRLLQILFVSLFFGNKKLWVPGTLEYKTGDILSIVFRPWPQNTSFYSYTIFGWISLALTIYIVPMEIVMSIIFRQKGTLSQKLVHFWSFITSSVEFIIYPMMGCNLGHLIGNFVNDSDVTPTPYLIALTTMLIIVLVVNLYINNLINAACVTFVSTSIPTIDISCQPKSVIVMTIICFIQELSCNLDNAHIVRIILMVINICLQTVHYAIFDILGMIIDDFDLLLFKTVSCVGWSNSILALILYCLNSRMGIWFIIVDFCLGLLYFVVFYIEQKRRDAKVLATIDSIHDDPGNIVNFKRYLDFAKSSFIGFKNNHPYCINFQIFIDYCREFPEEQRALMLFAKFISMYPEESSQLQHIYISLKRNKQHTMRYKSVMKQIQMILLKRDATLRPELKREIEAANQLVTTCKLRLRMIWEAVLEGSTRDLGSYFRRFDEPYMEIQRAFANFRNYHPNSPYATSLCASIAQDIMRDPQLAEEMQNEADHLSKGKFLNSDSVQIAAFIQFPSVPHLSQGRFTHQADYVSIYSSDKDEMNVFNEEDHEFAENLEILKYIKEIISQVRSPSAGFIRVFVMFYTIISLLCLWASIYVIPSLLSKIIIPANVFTSSLYLNMEIKISYGLTFRIFLENIGIIKNECNEAMFNYTTNKENIGGTCSSTEQIEYFASHIIDISEDYERMFDFIEIPALKQVRDMFFESSHLNYEYTSNTTRQLSPASPHQQLMDFSKRCIHLANLEANKFWDFVGMGLFGSLVANAQNLSDTILEMCTVIENYII
;
A
#
# COMPACT_ATOMS: atom_id res chain seq x y z
N MET A 1 -42.44 -8.03 -57.81
CA MET A 1 -42.05 -6.64 -57.51
C MET A 1 -41.46 -6.62 -56.11
N ASN A 2 -40.13 -6.63 -56.00
CA ASN A 2 -39.37 -6.18 -54.82
C ASN A 2 -37.92 -6.13 -55.27
N LEU A 3 -37.46 -4.90 -55.51
CA LEU A 3 -36.20 -4.54 -56.13
C LEU A 3 -35.05 -4.54 -55.11
N ASN A 4 -33.90 -4.98 -55.61
CA ASN A 4 -32.54 -4.75 -55.17
C ASN A 4 -32.31 -3.54 -54.24
N GLU A 5 -31.82 -3.82 -53.02
CA GLU A 5 -31.24 -2.86 -52.07
C GLU A 5 -29.77 -3.18 -51.73
N ASN A 6 -29.05 -3.84 -52.63
CA ASN A 6 -27.63 -4.18 -52.44
C ASN A 6 -26.74 -3.43 -53.42
N SER A 7 -26.44 -2.14 -53.17
CA SER A 7 -25.23 -1.49 -53.76
C SER A 7 -24.81 -0.12 -53.20
N VAL A 8 -25.52 0.52 -52.25
CA VAL A 8 -25.25 1.96 -51.93
C VAL A 8 -24.53 2.22 -50.59
N ASN A 9 -24.19 1.20 -49.79
CA ASN A 9 -23.67 1.43 -48.42
C ASN A 9 -22.13 1.46 -48.23
N SER A 10 -21.31 1.34 -49.27
CA SER A 10 -19.83 1.33 -49.10
C SER A 10 -19.20 2.72 -48.95
N THR A 11 -19.78 3.77 -49.53
CA THR A 11 -19.19 5.13 -49.55
C THR A 11 -19.44 5.97 -48.29
N ASN A 12 -20.44 5.62 -47.48
CA ASN A 12 -20.74 6.32 -46.22
C ASN A 12 -19.90 5.89 -45.02
N SER A 13 -19.11 4.82 -45.13
CA SER A 13 -18.23 4.35 -44.05
C SER A 13 -16.93 5.16 -43.94
N ALA A 14 -16.40 5.63 -45.09
CA ALA A 14 -15.22 6.49 -45.15
C ALA A 14 -15.53 7.90 -44.63
N SER A 15 -16.68 8.48 -44.96
CA SER A 15 -17.10 9.80 -44.45
C SER A 15 -17.37 9.78 -42.94
N LYS A 16 -17.94 8.69 -42.40
CA LYS A 16 -18.08 8.48 -40.94
C LYS A 16 -16.72 8.26 -40.26
N LYS A 17 -15.76 7.57 -40.88
CA LYS A 17 -14.38 7.43 -40.37
C LYS A 17 -13.66 8.78 -40.33
N LEU A 18 -13.79 9.61 -41.37
CA LEU A 18 -13.28 10.98 -41.42
C LEU A 18 -13.96 11.87 -40.38
N ALA A 19 -15.29 11.85 -40.26
CA ALA A 19 -16.04 12.57 -39.22
C ALA A 19 -15.61 12.13 -37.80
N SER A 20 -15.35 10.83 -37.59
CA SER A 20 -14.86 10.31 -36.31
C SER A 20 -13.43 10.73 -35.96
N LYS A 21 -12.59 11.06 -36.95
CA LYS A 21 -11.24 11.61 -36.74
C LYS A 21 -11.30 13.05 -36.19
N PHE A 22 -12.39 13.78 -36.42
CA PHE A 22 -12.61 15.13 -35.85
C PHE A 22 -13.18 15.11 -34.43
N ILE A 23 -13.71 13.97 -33.96
CA ILE A 23 -14.18 13.85 -32.57
C ILE A 23 -12.96 13.75 -31.66
N LYS A 24 -12.65 14.83 -30.93
CA LYS A 24 -11.62 14.84 -29.88
C LYS A 24 -11.91 13.68 -28.93
N LYS A 25 -11.05 12.65 -28.95
CA LYS A 25 -11.10 11.55 -27.98
C LYS A 25 -11.10 12.15 -26.58
N SER A 26 -11.91 11.59 -25.69
CA SER A 26 -11.94 12.07 -24.31
C SER A 26 -10.54 12.01 -23.69
N PRO A 27 -10.16 13.00 -22.85
CA PRO A 27 -8.85 13.03 -22.22
C PRO A 27 -8.58 11.75 -21.40
N VAL A 28 -9.62 11.14 -20.84
CA VAL A 28 -9.56 9.86 -20.11
C VAL A 28 -9.14 8.71 -21.04
N ILE A 29 -9.70 8.60 -22.25
CA ILE A 29 -9.31 7.56 -23.21
C ILE A 29 -7.86 7.76 -23.65
N ILE A 30 -7.45 9.01 -23.87
CA ILE A 30 -6.06 9.34 -24.24
C ILE A 30 -5.11 8.96 -23.11
N PHE A 31 -5.41 9.36 -21.87
CA PHE A 31 -4.62 9.03 -20.68
C PHE A 31 -4.53 7.52 -20.49
N ARG A 32 -5.67 6.80 -20.51
CA ARG A 32 -5.72 5.34 -20.39
C ARG A 32 -4.86 4.64 -21.45
N ASN A 33 -4.93 5.08 -22.71
CA ASN A 33 -4.16 4.47 -23.78
C ASN A 33 -2.65 4.70 -23.60
N ARG A 34 -2.26 5.88 -23.11
CA ARG A 34 -0.86 6.22 -22.80
C ARG A 34 -0.35 5.45 -21.58
N PHE A 35 -1.12 5.42 -20.50
CA PHE A 35 -0.82 4.67 -19.30
C PHE A 35 -0.66 3.17 -19.59
N SER A 36 -1.54 2.59 -20.39
CA SER A 36 -1.41 1.20 -20.82
C SER A 36 -0.15 0.92 -21.66
N ARG A 37 0.37 1.91 -22.42
CA ARG A 37 1.67 1.76 -23.11
C ARG A 37 2.83 1.83 -22.11
N LEU A 38 2.76 2.74 -21.15
CA LEU A 38 3.73 2.84 -20.06
C LEU A 38 3.80 1.52 -19.27
N VAL A 39 2.65 0.98 -18.86
CA VAL A 39 2.58 -0.29 -18.11
C VAL A 39 3.17 -1.44 -18.92
N ALA A 40 2.84 -1.54 -20.21
CA ALA A 40 3.42 -2.57 -21.08
C ALA A 40 4.96 -2.43 -21.19
N TYR A 41 5.46 -1.20 -21.30
CA TYR A 41 6.90 -0.91 -21.26
C TYR A 41 7.54 -1.31 -19.94
N LEU A 42 6.95 -0.89 -18.82
CA LEU A 42 7.45 -1.17 -17.48
C LEU A 42 7.52 -2.67 -17.23
N ILE A 43 6.44 -3.41 -17.49
CA ILE A 43 6.39 -4.88 -17.37
C ILE A 43 7.49 -5.56 -18.18
N SER A 44 7.71 -5.10 -19.42
CA SER A 44 8.75 -5.68 -20.29
C SER A 44 10.19 -5.35 -19.88
N SER A 45 10.36 -4.38 -18.98
CA SER A 45 11.65 -3.84 -18.53
C SER A 45 11.87 -4.01 -17.03
N MET A 46 10.94 -4.68 -16.32
CA MET A 46 11.03 -4.93 -14.89
C MET A 46 12.21 -5.85 -14.59
N PRO A 47 13.02 -5.54 -13.56
CA PRO A 47 14.03 -6.46 -13.08
C PRO A 47 13.39 -7.69 -12.40
N LEU A 48 14.09 -8.81 -12.44
CA LEU A 48 13.72 -10.02 -11.73
C LEU A 48 14.19 -9.92 -10.27
N GLN A 49 13.28 -9.65 -9.33
CA GLN A 49 13.58 -9.47 -7.90
C GLN A 49 13.11 -10.68 -7.06
N LYS A 50 13.56 -11.90 -7.39
CA LYS A 50 13.06 -13.15 -6.77
C LYS A 50 13.16 -13.14 -5.25
N SER A 51 14.31 -12.74 -4.69
CA SER A 51 14.55 -12.73 -3.23
C SER A 51 13.58 -11.80 -2.49
N LEU A 52 13.38 -10.59 -3.02
CA LEU A 52 12.45 -9.62 -2.45
C LEU A 52 11.02 -10.16 -2.49
N HIS A 53 10.58 -10.73 -3.61
CA HIS A 53 9.22 -11.27 -3.73
C HIS A 53 8.99 -12.45 -2.79
N SER A 54 9.99 -13.31 -2.54
CA SER A 54 9.88 -14.37 -1.53
C SER A 54 9.67 -13.81 -0.13
N ILE A 55 10.40 -12.76 0.26
CA ILE A 55 10.20 -12.08 1.56
C ILE A 55 8.79 -11.50 1.65
N VAL A 56 8.33 -10.81 0.60
CA VAL A 56 6.99 -10.23 0.55
C VAL A 56 5.91 -11.31 0.58
N SER A 57 6.09 -12.45 -0.08
CA SER A 57 5.18 -13.60 0.00
C SER A 57 5.02 -14.07 1.44
N VAL A 58 6.11 -14.22 2.18
CA VAL A 58 6.08 -14.61 3.61
C VAL A 58 5.31 -13.58 4.43
N ILE A 59 5.58 -12.28 4.25
CA ILE A 59 4.85 -11.21 4.96
C ILE A 59 3.34 -11.28 4.64
N ARG A 60 2.96 -11.47 3.37
CA ARG A 60 1.55 -11.59 2.97
C ARG A 60 0.88 -12.81 3.59
N LEU A 61 1.56 -13.95 3.64
CA LEU A 61 1.06 -15.15 4.31
C LEU A 61 0.85 -14.89 5.81
N LEU A 62 1.81 -14.24 6.48
CA LEU A 62 1.66 -13.87 7.89
C LEU A 62 0.53 -12.87 8.11
N GLN A 63 0.29 -11.92 7.19
CA GLN A 63 -0.87 -11.02 7.26
C GLN A 63 -2.20 -11.80 7.20
N ILE A 64 -2.32 -12.81 6.33
CA ILE A 64 -3.51 -13.68 6.26
C ILE A 64 -3.70 -14.44 7.58
N LEU A 65 -2.61 -15.01 8.10
CA LEU A 65 -2.63 -15.79 9.34
C LEU A 65 -3.02 -14.93 10.54
N PHE A 66 -2.31 -13.83 10.79
CA PHE A 66 -2.45 -13.10 12.06
C PHE A 66 -3.71 -12.24 12.13
N VAL A 67 -4.24 -11.79 11.00
CA VAL A 67 -5.53 -11.08 10.99
C VAL A 67 -6.67 -12.00 11.46
N SER A 68 -6.56 -13.31 11.23
CA SER A 68 -7.58 -14.27 11.69
C SER A 68 -7.69 -14.45 13.22
N LEU A 69 -6.67 -14.00 13.97
CA LEU A 69 -6.59 -14.20 15.43
C LEU A 69 -7.31 -13.10 16.23
N PHE A 70 -7.77 -12.04 15.57
CA PHE A 70 -8.45 -10.92 16.21
C PHE A 70 -7.70 -10.35 17.43
N PHE A 71 -6.37 -10.15 17.33
CA PHE A 71 -5.56 -9.67 18.46
C PHE A 71 -6.15 -8.44 19.15
N GLY A 72 -6.73 -7.50 18.37
CA GLY A 72 -7.47 -6.32 18.83
C GLY A 72 -8.57 -6.56 19.86
N ASN A 73 -9.10 -7.79 19.98
CA ASN A 73 -10.23 -8.10 20.81
C ASN A 73 -9.82 -8.29 22.28
N LYS A 74 -10.05 -7.25 23.11
CA LYS A 74 -9.71 -7.25 24.55
C LYS A 74 -10.39 -8.36 25.37
N LYS A 75 -11.52 -8.92 24.89
CA LYS A 75 -12.17 -10.06 25.55
C LYS A 75 -11.46 -11.39 25.26
N LEU A 76 -10.99 -11.56 24.02
CA LEU A 76 -10.22 -12.75 23.63
C LEU A 76 -8.79 -12.69 24.18
N TRP A 77 -8.17 -11.51 24.10
CA TRP A 77 -6.80 -11.24 24.52
C TRP A 77 -6.82 -10.21 25.65
N VAL A 78 -6.76 -10.70 26.89
CA VAL A 78 -6.95 -9.86 28.09
C VAL A 78 -5.70 -8.99 28.34
N PRO A 79 -5.83 -7.66 28.45
CA PRO A 79 -4.69 -6.78 28.74
C PRO A 79 -3.92 -7.20 30.01
N GLY A 80 -2.59 -7.09 29.95
CA GLY A 80 -1.69 -7.45 31.06
C GLY A 80 -1.23 -8.90 31.09
N THR A 81 -1.88 -9.81 30.35
CA THR A 81 -1.44 -11.21 30.28
C THR A 81 -0.27 -11.43 29.30
N LEU A 82 0.43 -12.56 29.42
CA LEU A 82 1.53 -12.93 28.52
C LEU A 82 1.02 -13.12 27.08
N GLU A 83 -0.18 -13.67 26.93
CA GLU A 83 -0.86 -13.86 25.65
C GLU A 83 -1.09 -12.54 24.94
N TYR A 84 -1.58 -11.53 25.67
CA TYR A 84 -1.79 -10.19 25.13
C TYR A 84 -0.47 -9.58 24.66
N LYS A 85 0.60 -9.62 25.49
CA LYS A 85 1.93 -9.12 25.10
C LYS A 85 2.49 -9.85 23.87
N THR A 86 2.24 -11.14 23.75
CA THR A 86 2.67 -11.93 22.59
C THR A 86 1.89 -11.54 21.33
N GLY A 87 0.57 -11.42 21.45
CA GLY A 87 -0.29 -10.94 20.37
C GLY A 87 0.06 -9.51 19.94
N ASP A 88 0.45 -8.66 20.88
CA ASP A 88 0.90 -7.29 20.65
C ASP A 88 2.11 -7.25 19.72
N ILE A 89 3.13 -8.07 20.00
CA ILE A 89 4.34 -8.20 19.18
C ILE A 89 4.01 -8.80 17.80
N LEU A 90 3.22 -9.88 17.75
CA LEU A 90 2.85 -10.54 16.50
C LEU A 90 1.98 -9.64 15.61
N SER A 91 1.22 -8.72 16.21
CA SER A 91 0.36 -7.81 15.47
C SER A 91 1.13 -6.84 14.56
N ILE A 92 2.42 -6.60 14.82
CA ILE A 92 3.29 -5.69 14.04
C ILE A 92 3.39 -6.10 12.55
N VAL A 93 3.11 -7.37 12.23
CA VAL A 93 3.17 -7.84 10.84
C VAL A 93 2.02 -7.31 9.97
N PHE A 94 0.86 -7.02 10.57
CA PHE A 94 -0.31 -6.49 9.85
C PHE A 94 -0.82 -5.16 10.41
N ARG A 95 -0.31 -4.73 11.56
CA ARG A 95 -0.48 -3.41 12.14
C ARG A 95 0.88 -2.72 12.19
N PRO A 96 0.96 -1.41 11.98
CA PRO A 96 2.21 -0.66 12.14
C PRO A 96 2.68 -0.60 13.59
N TRP A 97 1.77 -0.74 14.54
CA TRP A 97 2.00 -0.50 15.95
C TRP A 97 1.39 -1.62 16.79
N PRO A 98 1.96 -1.88 17.99
CA PRO A 98 1.32 -2.71 18.99
C PRO A 98 -0.09 -2.18 19.35
N GLN A 99 -1.00 -3.09 19.66
CA GLN A 99 -2.38 -2.85 20.08
C GLN A 99 -2.50 -1.93 21.30
N ASN A 100 -1.54 -1.94 22.23
CA ASN A 100 -1.60 -1.07 23.41
C ASN A 100 -1.10 0.36 23.15
N THR A 101 -0.88 0.73 21.89
CA THR A 101 -0.47 2.09 21.56
C THR A 101 -1.63 3.07 21.65
N SER A 102 -1.32 4.31 22.01
CA SER A 102 -2.32 5.36 22.10
C SER A 102 -2.96 5.60 20.73
N PHE A 103 -4.21 6.05 20.75
CA PHE A 103 -4.95 6.44 19.54
C PHE A 103 -4.18 7.42 18.64
N TYR A 104 -3.34 8.24 19.26
CA TYR A 104 -2.47 9.18 18.58
C TYR A 104 -1.44 8.49 17.66
N SER A 105 -0.91 7.33 18.02
CA SER A 105 0.02 6.56 17.18
C SER A 105 -0.62 6.09 15.87
N TYR A 106 -1.88 5.65 15.92
CA TYR A 106 -2.66 5.29 14.73
C TYR A 106 -2.96 6.52 13.84
N THR A 107 -3.19 7.68 14.47
CA THR A 107 -3.34 8.95 13.74
C THR A 107 -2.05 9.34 13.01
N ILE A 108 -0.89 9.25 13.67
CA ILE A 108 0.42 9.49 13.03
C ILE A 108 0.63 8.54 11.86
N PHE A 109 0.39 7.25 12.06
CA PHE A 109 0.54 6.27 10.99
C PHE A 109 -0.43 6.52 9.83
N GLY A 110 -1.64 6.99 10.13
CA GLY A 110 -2.59 7.43 9.12
C GLY A 110 -2.01 8.50 8.22
N TRP A 111 -1.38 9.53 8.81
CA TRP A 111 -0.71 10.57 8.03
C TRP A 111 0.50 10.05 7.23
N ILE A 112 1.32 9.17 7.81
CA ILE A 112 2.46 8.56 7.10
C ILE A 112 1.98 7.73 5.92
N SER A 113 0.97 6.88 6.13
CA SER A 113 0.38 6.04 5.08
C SER A 113 -0.28 6.87 4.00
N LEU A 114 -0.98 7.94 4.39
CA LEU A 114 -1.56 8.89 3.46
C LEU A 114 -0.47 9.55 2.62
N ALA A 115 0.61 10.04 3.22
CA ALA A 115 1.72 10.66 2.49
C ALA A 115 2.39 9.68 1.50
N LEU A 116 2.65 8.43 1.93
CA LEU A 116 3.23 7.39 1.06
C LEU A 116 2.31 7.06 -0.12
N THR A 117 1.01 6.89 0.13
CA THR A 117 0.05 6.53 -0.94
C THR A 117 -0.30 7.70 -1.85
N ILE A 118 -0.29 8.93 -1.32
CA ILE A 118 -0.37 10.16 -2.11
C ILE A 118 0.84 10.31 -3.01
N TYR A 119 2.03 9.84 -2.62
CA TYR A 119 3.24 9.94 -3.44
C TYR A 119 3.22 9.01 -4.67
N ILE A 120 2.59 7.83 -4.56
CA ILE A 120 2.57 6.82 -5.64
C ILE A 120 1.89 7.36 -6.90
N VAL A 121 0.71 7.98 -6.78
CA VAL A 121 -0.08 8.43 -7.96
C VAL A 121 0.65 9.53 -8.79
N PRO A 122 1.16 10.63 -8.20
CA PRO A 122 1.96 11.62 -8.92
C PRO A 122 3.22 11.02 -9.51
N MET A 123 3.89 10.09 -8.81
CA MET A 123 5.06 9.40 -9.36
C MET A 123 4.71 8.69 -10.67
N GLU A 124 3.60 7.96 -10.72
CA GLU A 124 3.13 7.28 -11.94
C GLU A 124 2.73 8.26 -13.06
N ILE A 125 2.10 9.38 -12.70
CA ILE A 125 1.78 10.45 -13.66
C ILE A 125 3.07 11.06 -14.23
N VAL A 126 4.06 11.35 -13.39
CA VAL A 126 5.36 11.90 -13.80
C VAL A 126 6.09 10.90 -14.69
N MET A 127 6.11 9.61 -14.34
CA MET A 127 6.65 8.56 -15.21
C MET A 127 5.95 8.50 -16.56
N SER A 128 4.62 8.61 -16.58
CA SER A 128 3.85 8.68 -17.82
C SER A 128 4.21 9.90 -18.68
N ILE A 129 4.45 11.06 -18.06
CA ILE A 129 4.87 12.28 -18.74
C ILE A 129 6.30 12.13 -19.28
N ILE A 130 7.25 11.64 -18.47
CA ILE A 130 8.65 11.43 -18.88
C ILE A 130 8.70 10.41 -20.02
N PHE A 131 8.02 9.28 -19.87
CA PHE A 131 7.94 8.24 -20.89
C PHE A 131 7.32 8.78 -22.19
N ARG A 132 6.30 9.64 -22.10
CA ARG A 132 5.72 10.29 -23.27
C ARG A 132 6.72 11.22 -23.97
N GLN A 133 7.54 11.94 -23.21
CA GLN A 133 8.48 12.93 -23.78
C GLN A 133 9.73 12.27 -24.37
N LYS A 134 10.25 11.24 -23.69
CA LYS A 134 11.53 10.60 -23.99
C LYS A 134 11.39 9.25 -24.73
N GLY A 135 10.21 8.63 -24.71
CA GLY A 135 9.99 7.26 -25.22
C GLY A 135 10.53 6.16 -24.29
N THR A 136 11.28 6.54 -23.26
CA THR A 136 12.04 5.63 -22.39
C THR A 136 12.04 6.13 -20.94
N LEU A 137 12.28 5.23 -20.00
CA LEU A 137 12.52 5.56 -18.59
C LEU A 137 13.89 5.07 -18.16
N SER A 138 14.52 5.77 -17.21
CA SER A 138 15.77 5.32 -16.63
C SER A 138 15.57 3.98 -15.90
N GLN A 139 16.54 3.08 -16.03
CA GLN A 139 16.47 1.75 -15.42
C GLN A 139 16.25 1.84 -13.90
N LYS A 140 16.92 2.79 -13.22
CA LYS A 140 16.73 3.07 -11.78
C LYS A 140 15.27 3.37 -11.44
N LEU A 141 14.58 4.17 -12.26
CA LEU A 141 13.18 4.52 -12.03
C LEU A 141 12.25 3.32 -12.26
N VAL A 142 12.55 2.47 -13.26
CA VAL A 142 11.82 1.21 -13.49
C VAL A 142 12.00 0.24 -12.31
N HIS A 143 13.22 0.13 -11.76
CA HIS A 143 13.50 -0.72 -10.58
C HIS A 143 12.74 -0.21 -9.36
N PHE A 144 12.74 1.10 -9.14
CA PHE A 144 12.04 1.72 -8.02
C PHE A 144 10.52 1.57 -8.12
N TRP A 145 9.94 1.76 -9.31
CA TRP A 145 8.50 1.52 -9.52
C TRP A 145 8.14 0.03 -9.37
N SER A 146 8.97 -0.88 -9.89
CA SER A 146 8.79 -2.32 -9.70
C SER A 146 8.83 -2.70 -8.22
N PHE A 147 9.77 -2.15 -7.45
CA PHE A 147 9.84 -2.33 -6.00
C PHE A 147 8.54 -1.87 -5.30
N ILE A 148 8.03 -0.68 -5.63
CA ILE A 148 6.79 -0.15 -5.03
C ILE A 148 5.60 -1.04 -5.37
N THR A 149 5.32 -1.22 -6.67
CA THR A 149 4.11 -1.90 -7.15
C THR A 149 4.09 -3.40 -6.87
N SER A 150 5.26 -4.04 -6.86
CA SER A 150 5.37 -5.50 -6.71
C SER A 150 5.63 -5.95 -5.26
N SER A 151 5.97 -5.01 -4.35
CA SER A 151 6.30 -5.31 -2.95
C SER A 151 5.57 -4.43 -1.95
N VAL A 152 5.80 -3.12 -1.98
CA VAL A 152 5.32 -2.18 -0.95
C VAL A 152 3.80 -2.12 -0.89
N GLU A 153 3.14 -2.02 -2.05
CA GLU A 153 1.67 -1.91 -2.12
C GLU A 153 0.94 -3.10 -1.51
N PHE A 154 1.48 -4.32 -1.70
CA PHE A 154 0.90 -5.55 -1.16
C PHE A 154 0.91 -5.59 0.37
N ILE A 155 1.81 -4.84 1.02
CA ILE A 155 1.96 -4.79 2.47
C ILE A 155 1.20 -3.60 3.05
N ILE A 156 1.35 -2.41 2.43
CA ILE A 156 0.78 -1.16 2.96
C ILE A 156 -0.74 -1.14 2.86
N TYR A 157 -1.36 -1.60 1.77
CA TYR A 157 -2.82 -1.48 1.63
C TYR A 157 -3.59 -2.30 2.67
N PRO A 158 -3.21 -3.54 3.03
CA PRO A 158 -3.81 -4.24 4.18
C PRO A 158 -3.63 -3.49 5.51
N MET A 159 -2.43 -2.97 5.78
CA MET A 159 -2.15 -2.18 7.00
C MET A 159 -2.99 -0.90 7.07
N MET A 160 -3.21 -0.22 5.95
CA MET A 160 -4.12 0.92 5.86
C MET A 160 -5.56 0.52 6.14
N GLY A 161 -5.98 -0.66 5.67
CA GLY A 161 -7.28 -1.25 6.01
C GLY A 161 -7.45 -1.41 7.52
N CYS A 162 -6.46 -2.01 8.19
CA CYS A 162 -6.44 -2.08 9.67
C CYS A 162 -6.52 -0.68 10.29
N ASN A 163 -5.67 0.26 9.90
CA ASN A 163 -5.68 1.60 10.50
C ASN A 163 -7.04 2.31 10.35
N LEU A 164 -7.68 2.20 9.17
CA LEU A 164 -9.02 2.73 8.94
C LEU A 164 -10.07 2.07 9.84
N GLY A 165 -10.01 0.75 10.00
CA GLY A 165 -10.91 0.01 10.88
C GLY A 165 -10.73 0.43 12.34
N HIS A 166 -9.48 0.71 12.75
CA HIS A 166 -9.16 1.18 14.09
C HIS A 166 -9.75 2.57 14.36
N LEU A 167 -9.46 3.54 13.47
CA LEU A 167 -9.92 4.92 13.58
C LEU A 167 -11.46 5.01 13.61
N ILE A 168 -12.12 4.32 12.68
CA ILE A 168 -13.59 4.29 12.62
C ILE A 168 -14.17 3.55 13.82
N GLY A 169 -13.56 2.44 14.24
CA GLY A 169 -14.02 1.69 15.41
C GLY A 169 -14.00 2.53 16.69
N ASN A 170 -12.95 3.31 16.92
CA ASN A 170 -12.87 4.20 18.08
C ASN A 170 -13.86 5.35 17.99
N PHE A 171 -14.09 5.93 16.81
CA PHE A 171 -15.14 6.94 16.63
C PHE A 171 -16.54 6.45 16.97
N VAL A 172 -16.81 5.17 16.77
CA VAL A 172 -18.12 4.57 17.04
C VAL A 172 -18.26 4.16 18.51
N ASN A 173 -17.17 3.71 19.14
CA ASN A 173 -17.22 3.07 20.46
C ASN A 173 -16.89 4.01 21.62
N ASP A 174 -15.97 4.95 21.44
CA ASP A 174 -15.42 5.75 22.52
C ASP A 174 -16.18 7.09 22.62
N SER A 175 -16.94 7.25 23.71
CA SER A 175 -17.64 8.51 23.99
C SER A 175 -16.69 9.66 24.28
N ASP A 176 -15.47 9.33 24.72
CA ASP A 176 -14.54 10.32 25.26
C ASP A 176 -13.65 10.89 24.14
N VAL A 177 -13.50 10.15 23.04
CA VAL A 177 -12.82 10.63 21.83
C VAL A 177 -13.82 11.38 20.97
N THR A 178 -14.02 12.67 21.28
CA THR A 178 -14.78 13.55 20.39
C THR A 178 -14.11 13.58 19.01
N PRO A 179 -14.83 13.24 17.92
CA PRO A 179 -14.25 13.16 16.59
C PRO A 179 -13.87 14.56 16.13
N THR A 180 -12.59 14.89 16.27
CA THR A 180 -12.05 16.16 15.82
C THR A 180 -12.16 16.28 14.30
N PRO A 181 -12.43 17.48 13.75
CA PRO A 181 -12.55 17.67 12.30
C PRO A 181 -11.34 17.18 11.49
N TYR A 182 -10.13 17.29 12.06
CA TYR A 182 -8.91 16.83 11.40
C TYR A 182 -8.88 15.30 11.23
N LEU A 183 -9.47 14.55 12.17
CA LEU A 183 -9.42 13.11 12.14
C LEU A 183 -10.50 12.52 11.22
N ILE A 184 -11.66 13.19 11.14
CA ILE A 184 -12.67 12.92 10.10
C ILE A 184 -12.07 13.17 8.72
N ALA A 185 -11.36 14.30 8.55
CA ALA A 185 -10.68 14.63 7.29
C ALA A 185 -9.60 13.58 6.94
N LEU A 186 -8.76 13.18 7.90
CA LEU A 186 -7.75 12.14 7.71
C LEU A 186 -8.39 10.82 7.25
N THR A 187 -9.42 10.35 7.96
CA THR A 187 -10.11 9.09 7.66
C THR A 187 -10.74 9.13 6.26
N THR A 188 -11.39 10.24 5.92
CA THR A 188 -12.01 10.44 4.60
C THR A 188 -10.96 10.43 3.48
N MET A 189 -9.85 11.16 3.68
CA MET A 189 -8.75 11.20 2.72
C MET A 189 -8.09 9.83 2.54
N LEU A 190 -7.87 9.09 3.62
CA LEU A 190 -7.33 7.73 3.57
C LEU A 190 -8.23 6.80 2.76
N ILE A 191 -9.55 6.85 2.94
CA ILE A 191 -10.50 6.05 2.15
C ILE A 191 -10.41 6.41 0.67
N ILE A 192 -10.48 7.71 0.33
CA ILE A 192 -10.44 8.16 -1.07
C ILE A 192 -9.13 7.72 -1.74
N VAL A 193 -7.99 7.97 -1.10
CA VAL A 193 -6.68 7.64 -1.65
C VAL A 193 -6.50 6.12 -1.77
N LEU A 194 -6.94 5.34 -0.79
CA LEU A 194 -6.89 3.88 -0.84
C LEU A 194 -7.74 3.34 -2.01
N VAL A 195 -8.97 3.82 -2.19
CA VAL A 195 -9.86 3.39 -3.30
C VAL A 195 -9.23 3.73 -4.66
N VAL A 196 -8.69 4.94 -4.82
CA VAL A 196 -8.01 5.35 -6.06
C VAL A 196 -6.81 4.46 -6.35
N ASN A 197 -5.98 4.17 -5.35
CA ASN A 197 -4.80 3.33 -5.50
C ASN A 197 -5.13 1.86 -5.79
N LEU A 198 -6.14 1.29 -5.13
CA LEU A 198 -6.62 -0.06 -5.44
C LEU A 198 -7.16 -0.15 -6.88
N TYR A 199 -7.84 0.90 -7.35
CA TYR A 199 -8.29 0.98 -8.74
C TYR A 199 -7.13 1.05 -9.73
N ILE A 200 -6.12 1.90 -9.47
CA ILE A 200 -4.92 2.01 -10.30
C ILE A 200 -4.15 0.67 -10.33
N ASN A 201 -3.93 0.04 -9.18
CA ASN A 201 -3.29 -1.26 -9.08
C ASN A 201 -4.05 -2.33 -9.92
N ASN A 202 -5.38 -2.33 -9.86
CA ASN A 202 -6.19 -3.21 -10.71
C ASN A 202 -6.06 -2.88 -12.21
N LEU A 203 -5.86 -1.62 -12.59
CA LEU A 203 -5.59 -1.24 -13.99
C LEU A 203 -4.21 -1.71 -14.47
N ILE A 204 -3.19 -1.60 -13.63
CA ILE A 204 -1.82 -2.04 -13.91
C ILE A 204 -1.78 -3.56 -14.08
N ASN A 205 -2.39 -4.28 -13.14
CA ASN A 205 -2.39 -5.74 -13.08
C ASN A 205 -3.61 -6.39 -13.78
N ALA A 206 -4.28 -5.67 -14.68
CA ALA A 206 -5.49 -6.18 -15.35
C ALA A 206 -5.23 -7.41 -16.23
N ALA A 207 -4.10 -7.44 -16.94
CA ALA A 207 -3.58 -8.60 -17.64
C ALA A 207 -2.11 -8.44 -18.01
N CYS A 208 -1.42 -9.58 -18.02
CA CYS A 208 -0.04 -9.67 -18.46
C CYS A 208 0.18 -10.92 -19.30
N VAL A 209 0.89 -10.75 -20.42
CA VAL A 209 1.31 -11.84 -21.32
C VAL A 209 2.59 -12.48 -20.80
N THR A 210 3.43 -11.74 -20.07
CA THR A 210 4.69 -12.25 -19.53
C THR A 210 4.48 -12.90 -18.15
N PHE A 211 5.43 -13.75 -17.76
CA PHE A 211 5.50 -14.32 -16.40
C PHE A 211 6.23 -13.35 -15.48
N VAL A 212 5.52 -12.31 -15.04
CA VAL A 212 6.06 -11.32 -14.11
C VAL A 212 6.34 -11.97 -12.77
N SER A 213 7.51 -11.67 -12.21
CA SER A 213 7.80 -12.03 -10.82
C SER A 213 6.98 -11.13 -9.90
N THR A 214 6.03 -11.71 -9.18
CA THR A 214 5.26 -11.03 -8.12
C THR A 214 5.39 -11.82 -6.83
N SER A 215 5.01 -11.23 -5.70
CA SER A 215 4.74 -12.04 -4.51
C SER A 215 3.59 -13.01 -4.80
N ILE A 216 3.78 -14.29 -4.47
CA ILE A 216 2.90 -15.41 -4.81
C ILE A 216 2.60 -15.45 -6.32
N PRO A 217 3.53 -15.92 -7.18
CA PRO A 217 3.38 -15.81 -8.63
C PRO A 217 2.17 -16.60 -9.13
N THR A 218 1.30 -15.94 -9.90
CA THR A 218 0.06 -16.50 -10.45
C THR A 218 0.04 -16.43 -11.97
N ILE A 219 -0.61 -17.40 -12.62
CA ILE A 219 -0.75 -17.39 -14.08
C ILE A 219 -1.64 -16.25 -14.53
N ASP A 220 -2.80 -16.05 -13.89
CA ASP A 220 -3.60 -14.85 -14.12
C ASP A 220 -3.23 -13.78 -13.08
N ILE A 221 -2.40 -12.83 -13.51
CA ILE A 221 -1.94 -11.71 -12.69
C ILE A 221 -3.09 -10.85 -12.14
N SER A 222 -4.29 -10.89 -12.77
CA SER A 222 -5.45 -10.13 -12.31
C SER A 222 -6.02 -10.62 -10.96
N CYS A 223 -5.55 -11.76 -10.46
CA CYS A 223 -5.89 -12.25 -9.13
C CYS A 223 -5.15 -11.51 -8.02
N GLN A 224 -3.96 -10.98 -8.29
CA GLN A 224 -3.17 -10.22 -7.32
C GLN A 224 -3.89 -8.96 -6.80
N PRO A 225 -4.36 -8.02 -7.66
CA PRO A 225 -5.07 -6.84 -7.17
C PRO A 225 -6.39 -7.20 -6.47
N LYS A 226 -7.10 -8.23 -6.93
CA LYS A 226 -8.33 -8.71 -6.28
C LYS A 226 -8.04 -9.25 -4.88
N SER A 227 -6.97 -10.02 -4.73
CA SER A 227 -6.49 -10.49 -3.43
C SER A 227 -6.20 -9.32 -2.51
N VAL A 228 -5.50 -8.30 -2.99
CA VAL A 228 -5.15 -7.13 -2.16
C VAL A 228 -6.39 -6.39 -1.70
N ILE A 229 -7.36 -6.16 -2.60
CA ILE A 229 -8.65 -5.55 -2.25
C ILE A 229 -9.34 -6.34 -1.15
N VAL A 230 -9.49 -7.66 -1.33
CA VAL A 230 -10.17 -8.52 -0.34
C VAL A 230 -9.42 -8.54 0.98
N MET A 231 -8.08 -8.63 0.95
CA MET A 231 -7.25 -8.62 2.17
C MET A 231 -7.36 -7.29 2.92
N THR A 232 -7.36 -6.16 2.22
CA THR A 232 -7.59 -4.84 2.82
C THR A 232 -8.96 -4.74 3.48
N ILE A 233 -10.01 -5.32 2.88
CA ILE A 233 -11.35 -5.36 3.47
C ILE A 233 -11.38 -6.29 4.70
N ILE A 234 -10.71 -7.45 4.64
CA ILE A 234 -10.58 -8.37 5.79
C ILE A 234 -9.90 -7.66 6.97
N CYS A 235 -8.77 -6.99 6.73
CA CYS A 235 -8.05 -6.18 7.71
C CYS A 235 -8.93 -5.08 8.31
N PHE A 236 -9.66 -4.35 7.47
CA PHE A 236 -10.58 -3.29 7.89
C PHE A 236 -11.70 -3.82 8.80
N ILE A 237 -12.40 -4.87 8.37
CA ILE A 237 -13.54 -5.44 9.13
C ILE A 237 -13.06 -6.10 10.42
N GLN A 238 -11.90 -6.76 10.38
CA GLN A 238 -11.29 -7.34 11.58
C GLN A 238 -11.02 -6.27 12.63
N GLU A 239 -10.33 -5.20 12.26
CA GLU A 239 -9.98 -4.15 13.20
C GLU A 239 -11.21 -3.41 13.71
N LEU A 240 -12.15 -3.11 12.82
CA LEU A 240 -13.44 -2.51 13.19
C LEU A 240 -14.19 -3.37 14.20
N SER A 241 -14.23 -4.70 14.00
CA SER A 241 -14.85 -5.62 14.96
C SER A 241 -14.15 -5.64 16.32
N CYS A 242 -12.85 -5.34 16.35
CA CYS A 242 -12.07 -5.38 17.58
C CYS A 242 -12.34 -4.20 18.51
N ASN A 243 -12.63 -3.03 17.95
CA ASN A 243 -12.81 -1.79 18.70
C ASN A 243 -14.27 -1.49 19.09
N LEU A 244 -15.24 -2.30 18.66
CA LEU A 244 -16.66 -2.15 19.01
C LEU A 244 -17.01 -2.92 20.30
N ASP A 245 -16.61 -2.38 21.44
CA ASP A 245 -16.83 -3.02 22.74
C ASP A 245 -18.30 -2.94 23.20
N ASN A 246 -18.99 -1.82 22.95
CA ASN A 246 -20.38 -1.58 23.39
C ASN A 246 -21.43 -2.34 22.55
N ALA A 247 -21.10 -2.77 21.33
CA ALA A 247 -22.04 -3.34 20.37
C ALA A 247 -21.77 -4.83 20.09
N HIS A 248 -22.03 -5.71 21.07
CA HIS A 248 -21.72 -7.14 20.97
C HIS A 248 -22.31 -7.85 19.74
N ILE A 249 -23.56 -7.52 19.37
CA ILE A 249 -24.22 -8.13 18.21
C ILE A 249 -23.51 -7.72 16.90
N VAL A 250 -23.18 -6.44 16.77
CA VAL A 250 -22.50 -5.91 15.58
C VAL A 250 -21.13 -6.56 15.42
N ARG A 251 -20.40 -6.75 16.52
CA ARG A 251 -19.11 -7.44 16.53
C ARG A 251 -19.20 -8.87 16.03
N ILE A 252 -20.18 -9.65 16.51
CA ILE A 252 -20.44 -11.02 16.03
C ILE A 252 -20.71 -11.02 14.53
N ILE A 253 -21.56 -10.11 14.05
CA ILE A 253 -21.87 -9.98 12.60
C ILE A 253 -20.61 -9.70 11.79
N LEU A 254 -19.76 -8.76 12.25
CA LEU A 254 -18.51 -8.43 11.56
C LEU A 254 -17.51 -9.60 11.55
N MET A 255 -17.42 -10.37 12.64
CA MET A 255 -16.60 -11.58 12.68
C MET A 255 -17.09 -12.65 11.68
N VAL A 256 -18.41 -12.82 11.55
CA VAL A 256 -19.00 -13.73 10.54
C VAL A 256 -18.70 -13.25 9.11
N ILE A 257 -18.85 -11.95 8.85
CA ILE A 257 -18.49 -11.36 7.55
C ILE A 257 -17.01 -11.59 7.24
N ASN A 258 -16.13 -11.49 8.23
CA ASN A 258 -14.70 -11.76 8.07
C ASN A 258 -14.43 -13.21 7.62
N ILE A 259 -15.09 -14.20 8.24
CA ILE A 259 -14.99 -15.63 7.85
C ILE A 259 -15.43 -15.83 6.39
N CYS A 260 -16.53 -15.19 5.98
CA CYS A 260 -17.00 -15.24 4.60
C CYS A 260 -15.99 -14.63 3.62
N LEU A 261 -15.38 -13.49 3.97
CA LEU A 261 -14.37 -12.84 3.15
C LEU A 261 -13.08 -13.65 3.04
N GLN A 262 -12.63 -14.30 4.11
CA GLN A 262 -11.49 -15.23 4.03
C GLN A 262 -11.78 -16.40 3.09
N THR A 263 -13.02 -16.90 3.08
CA THR A 263 -13.45 -17.94 2.13
C THR A 263 -13.40 -17.44 0.68
N VAL A 264 -13.83 -16.20 0.44
CA VAL A 264 -13.71 -15.55 -0.88
C VAL A 264 -12.23 -15.36 -1.27
N HIS A 265 -11.37 -14.97 -0.33
CA HIS A 265 -9.94 -14.80 -0.56
C HIS A 265 -9.26 -16.10 -0.98
N TYR A 266 -9.54 -17.20 -0.28
CA TYR A 266 -9.10 -18.54 -0.66
C TYR A 266 -9.58 -18.92 -2.06
N ALA A 267 -10.87 -18.70 -2.36
CA ALA A 267 -11.46 -19.02 -3.65
C ALA A 267 -10.82 -18.23 -4.81
N ILE A 268 -10.47 -16.95 -4.61
CA ILE A 268 -9.78 -16.14 -5.63
C ILE A 268 -8.47 -16.80 -6.07
N PHE A 269 -7.65 -17.29 -5.15
CA PHE A 269 -6.37 -17.91 -5.50
C PHE A 269 -6.50 -19.34 -6.00
N ASP A 270 -7.28 -20.21 -5.33
CA ASP A 270 -7.41 -21.62 -5.71
C ASP A 270 -8.18 -21.80 -7.04
N ILE A 271 -9.17 -20.94 -7.31
CA ILE A 271 -10.00 -21.05 -8.51
C ILE A 271 -9.44 -20.20 -9.66
N LEU A 272 -9.09 -18.93 -9.41
CA LEU A 272 -8.73 -17.99 -10.48
C LEU A 272 -7.21 -17.79 -10.63
N GLY A 273 -6.47 -17.80 -9.52
CA GLY A 273 -5.05 -17.41 -9.49
C GLY A 273 -4.12 -18.40 -10.18
N MET A 274 -4.27 -19.70 -9.87
CA MET A 274 -3.33 -20.76 -10.26
C MET A 274 -1.89 -20.36 -9.91
N ILE A 275 -1.52 -20.52 -8.63
CA ILE A 275 -0.17 -20.22 -8.13
C ILE A 275 0.83 -21.17 -8.79
N ILE A 276 1.94 -20.62 -9.28
CA ILE A 276 2.90 -21.37 -10.12
C ILE A 276 3.75 -22.33 -9.28
N ASP A 277 4.36 -21.82 -8.20
CA ASP A 277 5.19 -22.61 -7.29
C ASP A 277 4.32 -23.50 -6.38
N ASP A 278 4.65 -24.80 -6.32
CA ASP A 278 3.95 -25.77 -5.47
C ASP A 278 4.07 -25.43 -3.99
N PHE A 279 5.24 -24.96 -3.58
CA PHE A 279 5.49 -24.65 -2.17
C PHE A 279 4.67 -23.44 -1.74
N ASP A 280 4.66 -22.38 -2.54
CA ASP A 280 3.83 -21.19 -2.27
C ASP A 280 2.33 -21.53 -2.30
N LEU A 281 1.88 -22.37 -3.24
CA LEU A 281 0.49 -22.83 -3.29
C LEU A 281 0.11 -23.60 -2.02
N LEU A 282 0.96 -24.52 -1.58
CA LEU A 282 0.73 -25.36 -0.42
C LEU A 282 0.72 -24.53 0.87
N LEU A 283 1.68 -23.62 1.03
CA LEU A 283 1.71 -22.68 2.15
C LEU A 283 0.49 -21.77 2.15
N PHE A 284 0.10 -21.23 1.00
CA PHE A 284 -1.09 -20.39 0.88
C PHE A 284 -2.35 -21.14 1.32
N LYS A 285 -2.60 -22.34 0.76
CA LYS A 285 -3.77 -23.17 1.14
C LYS A 285 -3.78 -23.46 2.65
N THR A 286 -2.63 -23.84 3.19
CA THR A 286 -2.47 -24.14 4.61
C THR A 286 -2.80 -22.93 5.48
N VAL A 287 -2.17 -21.79 5.21
CA VAL A 287 -2.34 -20.56 5.99
C VAL A 287 -3.77 -20.03 5.89
N SER A 288 -4.40 -20.06 4.72
CA SER A 288 -5.80 -19.65 4.57
C SER A 288 -6.76 -20.54 5.36
N CYS A 289 -6.54 -21.87 5.40
CA CYS A 289 -7.40 -22.77 6.17
C CYS A 289 -7.16 -22.70 7.68
N VAL A 290 -5.91 -22.48 8.12
CA VAL A 290 -5.64 -22.13 9.52
C VAL A 290 -6.34 -20.83 9.87
N GLY A 291 -6.22 -19.79 9.04
CA GLY A 291 -6.90 -18.51 9.28
C GLY A 291 -8.42 -18.64 9.37
N TRP A 292 -9.02 -19.44 8.48
CA TRP A 292 -10.45 -19.73 8.52
C TRP A 292 -10.86 -20.42 9.83
N SER A 293 -10.11 -21.44 10.24
CA SER A 293 -10.34 -22.19 11.48
C SER A 293 -10.18 -21.32 12.72
N ASN A 294 -9.15 -20.47 12.74
CA ASN A 294 -8.87 -19.51 13.80
C ASN A 294 -9.98 -18.49 13.94
N SER A 295 -10.51 -18.01 12.83
CA SER A 295 -11.61 -17.04 12.84
C SER A 295 -12.90 -17.63 13.39
N ILE A 296 -13.21 -18.89 13.06
CA ILE A 296 -14.34 -19.64 13.63
C ILE A 296 -14.14 -19.87 15.11
N LEU A 297 -12.94 -20.29 15.52
CA LEU A 297 -12.65 -20.59 16.91
C LEU A 297 -12.66 -19.32 17.77
N ALA A 298 -12.12 -18.21 17.26
CA ALA A 298 -12.21 -16.89 17.88
C ALA A 298 -13.67 -16.44 18.04
N LEU A 299 -14.52 -16.69 17.04
CA LEU A 299 -15.96 -16.41 17.12
C LEU A 299 -16.64 -17.25 18.21
N ILE A 300 -16.36 -18.56 18.27
CA ILE A 300 -16.92 -19.46 19.28
C ILE A 300 -16.47 -19.02 20.68
N LEU A 301 -15.17 -18.79 20.90
CA LEU A 301 -14.63 -18.36 22.18
C LEU A 301 -15.18 -17.00 22.61
N TYR A 302 -15.37 -16.08 21.65
CA TYR A 302 -15.99 -14.79 21.92
C TYR A 302 -17.44 -14.95 22.39
N CYS A 303 -18.24 -15.78 21.72
CA CYS A 303 -19.62 -16.09 22.13
C CYS A 303 -19.69 -16.79 23.49
N LEU A 304 -18.69 -17.61 23.83
CA LEU A 304 -18.56 -18.27 25.14
C LEU A 304 -17.95 -17.37 26.22
N ASN A 305 -17.65 -16.10 25.93
CA ASN A 305 -16.91 -15.19 26.82
C ASN A 305 -15.63 -15.82 27.41
N SER A 306 -14.94 -16.65 26.61
CA SER A 306 -13.73 -17.35 27.01
C SER A 306 -12.48 -16.67 26.43
N ARG A 307 -11.41 -16.62 27.21
CA ARG A 307 -10.10 -16.07 26.79
C ARG A 307 -9.33 -17.05 25.90
N MET A 308 -8.56 -16.53 24.95
CA MET A 308 -7.59 -17.31 24.18
C MET A 308 -6.30 -17.47 25.00
N GLY A 309 -5.94 -18.71 25.34
CA GLY A 309 -4.70 -19.01 26.06
C GLY A 309 -3.51 -19.19 25.11
N ILE A 310 -2.27 -19.13 25.62
CA ILE A 310 -1.07 -19.28 24.80
C ILE A 310 -0.97 -20.64 24.10
N TRP A 311 -1.57 -21.68 24.68
CA TRP A 311 -1.69 -23.02 24.10
C TRP A 311 -2.37 -23.00 22.73
N PHE A 312 -3.15 -21.97 22.43
CA PHE A 312 -3.79 -21.77 21.13
C PHE A 312 -2.76 -21.70 19.99
N ILE A 313 -1.63 -21.01 20.20
CA ILE A 313 -0.57 -20.89 19.20
C ILE A 313 0.02 -22.26 18.86
N ILE A 314 0.13 -23.15 19.86
CA ILE A 314 0.59 -24.53 19.67
C ILE A 314 -0.44 -25.33 18.86
N VAL A 315 -1.73 -25.18 19.19
CA VAL A 315 -2.82 -25.83 18.45
C VAL A 315 -2.84 -25.36 16.99
N ASP A 316 -2.68 -24.06 16.74
CA ASP A 316 -2.59 -23.49 15.39
C ASP A 316 -1.42 -24.07 14.60
N PHE A 317 -0.25 -24.20 15.23
CA PHE A 317 0.91 -24.81 14.60
C PHE A 317 0.65 -26.28 14.24
N CYS A 318 0.05 -27.05 15.14
CA CYS A 318 -0.34 -28.44 14.90
C CYS A 318 -1.39 -28.56 13.77
N LEU A 319 -2.40 -27.68 13.76
CA LEU A 319 -3.40 -27.60 12.69
C LEU A 319 -2.77 -27.23 11.35
N GLY A 320 -1.83 -26.29 11.34
CA GLY A 320 -1.07 -25.92 10.15
C GLY A 320 -0.29 -27.09 9.56
N LEU A 321 0.42 -27.86 10.40
CA LEU A 321 1.13 -29.05 9.95
C LEU A 321 0.17 -30.11 9.38
N LEU A 322 -0.97 -30.34 10.04
CA LEU A 322 -1.99 -31.25 9.56
C LEU A 322 -2.54 -30.82 8.18
N TYR A 323 -2.94 -29.56 8.04
CA TYR A 323 -3.43 -29.02 6.77
C TYR A 323 -2.38 -29.10 5.66
N PHE A 324 -1.11 -28.82 5.97
CA PHE A 324 -0.02 -28.94 5.02
C PHE A 324 0.10 -30.37 4.46
N VAL A 325 0.04 -31.39 5.32
CA VAL A 325 0.09 -32.80 4.87
C VAL A 325 -1.13 -33.16 4.02
N VAL A 326 -2.33 -32.74 4.45
CA VAL A 326 -3.57 -32.99 3.70
C VAL A 326 -3.53 -32.35 2.32
N PHE A 327 -3.15 -31.08 2.22
CA PHE A 327 -3.07 -30.36 0.95
C PHE A 327 -1.94 -30.87 0.07
N TYR A 328 -0.83 -31.35 0.64
CA TYR A 328 0.23 -31.99 -0.13
C TYR A 328 -0.28 -33.25 -0.85
N ILE A 329 -0.96 -34.13 -0.12
CA ILE A 329 -1.55 -35.37 -0.69
C ILE A 329 -2.62 -35.01 -1.72
N GLU A 330 -3.46 -34.02 -1.40
CA GLU A 330 -4.52 -33.56 -2.28
C GLU A 330 -4.00 -32.99 -3.60
N GLN A 331 -2.97 -32.15 -3.54
CA GLN A 331 -2.35 -31.55 -4.71
C GLN A 331 -1.77 -32.62 -5.63
N LYS A 332 -1.02 -33.60 -5.09
CA LYS A 332 -0.47 -34.70 -5.87
C LYS A 332 -1.56 -35.54 -6.55
N ARG A 333 -2.68 -35.80 -5.86
CA ARG A 333 -3.82 -36.50 -6.45
C ARG A 333 -4.50 -35.68 -7.54
N ARG A 334 -4.65 -34.36 -7.36
CA ARG A 334 -5.23 -33.46 -8.37
C ARG A 334 -4.35 -33.42 -9.62
N ASP A 335 -3.04 -33.24 -9.47
CA ASP A 335 -2.10 -33.18 -10.59
C ASP A 335 -2.11 -34.49 -11.39
N ALA A 336 -2.09 -35.64 -10.72
CA ALA A 336 -2.17 -36.95 -11.38
C ALA A 336 -3.47 -37.14 -12.16
N LYS A 337 -4.62 -36.72 -11.60
CA LYS A 337 -5.92 -36.78 -12.30
C LYS A 337 -5.95 -35.87 -13.53
N VAL A 338 -5.41 -34.66 -13.41
CA VAL A 338 -5.36 -33.70 -14.52
C VAL A 338 -4.45 -34.22 -15.63
N LEU A 339 -3.29 -34.77 -15.29
CA LEU A 339 -2.39 -35.39 -16.28
C LEU A 339 -3.08 -36.56 -17.01
N ALA A 340 -3.77 -37.45 -16.29
CA ALA A 340 -4.52 -38.53 -16.91
C ALA A 340 -5.63 -38.02 -17.86
N THR A 341 -6.29 -36.89 -17.53
CA THR A 341 -7.24 -36.25 -18.44
C THR A 341 -6.53 -35.71 -19.68
N ILE A 342 -5.34 -35.12 -19.55
CA ILE A 342 -4.56 -34.62 -20.69
C ILE A 342 -4.11 -35.78 -21.58
N ASP A 343 -3.67 -36.91 -21.01
CA ASP A 343 -3.33 -38.13 -21.75
C ASP A 343 -4.52 -38.62 -22.58
N SER A 344 -5.71 -38.68 -21.97
CA SER A 344 -6.93 -39.13 -22.68
C SER A 344 -7.36 -38.21 -23.84
N ILE A 345 -7.05 -36.91 -23.75
CA ILE A 345 -7.32 -35.94 -24.83
C ILE A 345 -6.21 -35.97 -25.87
N HIS A 346 -4.99 -36.31 -25.48
CA HIS A 346 -3.88 -36.47 -26.42
C HIS A 346 -4.11 -37.67 -27.34
N ASP A 347 -4.63 -38.78 -26.79
CA ASP A 347 -4.97 -39.99 -27.54
C ASP A 347 -6.19 -39.79 -28.46
N ASP A 348 -7.19 -39.03 -28.01
CA ASP A 348 -8.40 -38.70 -28.78
C ASP A 348 -8.76 -37.21 -28.65
N PRO A 349 -8.38 -36.37 -29.64
CA PRO A 349 -8.66 -34.93 -29.64
C PRO A 349 -10.16 -34.58 -29.56
N GLY A 350 -11.06 -35.49 -29.95
CA GLY A 350 -12.51 -35.28 -29.83
C GLY A 350 -12.98 -35.11 -28.38
N ASN A 351 -12.20 -35.61 -27.42
CA ASN A 351 -12.49 -35.48 -25.99
C ASN A 351 -12.24 -34.07 -25.43
N ILE A 352 -11.76 -33.11 -26.24
CA ILE A 352 -11.53 -31.74 -25.77
C ILE A 352 -12.80 -31.04 -25.27
N VAL A 353 -13.96 -31.48 -25.77
CA VAL A 353 -15.30 -31.04 -25.33
C VAL A 353 -15.54 -31.32 -23.84
N ASN A 354 -14.76 -32.23 -23.24
CA ASN A 354 -14.82 -32.49 -21.79
C ASN A 354 -14.40 -31.28 -20.95
N PHE A 355 -13.66 -30.31 -21.51
CA PHE A 355 -13.40 -29.03 -20.87
C PHE A 355 -14.65 -28.12 -20.92
N LYS A 356 -15.58 -28.34 -19.99
CA LYS A 356 -16.82 -27.56 -19.88
C LYS A 356 -16.59 -26.08 -19.53
N ARG A 357 -15.45 -25.75 -18.88
CA ARG A 357 -15.12 -24.39 -18.44
C ARG A 357 -13.69 -24.03 -18.82
N TYR A 358 -13.49 -22.77 -19.19
CA TYR A 358 -12.16 -22.19 -19.43
C TYR A 358 -11.18 -22.43 -18.27
N LEU A 359 -11.65 -22.39 -17.02
CA LEU A 359 -10.80 -22.59 -15.86
C LEU A 359 -10.22 -24.01 -15.79
N ASP A 360 -10.98 -25.01 -16.20
CA ASP A 360 -10.53 -26.41 -16.19
C ASP A 360 -9.47 -26.63 -17.27
N PHE A 361 -9.69 -26.03 -18.45
CA PHE A 361 -8.71 -25.98 -19.52
C PHE A 361 -7.42 -25.24 -19.10
N ALA A 362 -7.55 -24.08 -18.47
CA ALA A 362 -6.40 -23.27 -18.05
C ALA A 362 -5.56 -23.99 -16.98
N LYS A 363 -6.22 -24.63 -16.00
CA LYS A 363 -5.57 -25.47 -14.99
C LYS A 363 -4.87 -26.67 -15.61
N SER A 364 -5.51 -27.34 -16.56
CA SER A 364 -4.93 -28.50 -17.25
C SER A 364 -3.73 -28.12 -18.09
N SER A 365 -3.83 -27.04 -18.87
CA SER A 365 -2.70 -26.50 -19.64
C SER A 365 -1.52 -26.18 -18.71
N PHE A 366 -1.77 -25.48 -17.61
CA PHE A 366 -0.73 -25.14 -16.64
C PHE A 366 -0.02 -26.38 -16.06
N ILE A 367 -0.78 -27.33 -15.53
CA ILE A 367 -0.23 -28.56 -14.94
C ILE A 367 0.54 -29.36 -16.00
N GLY A 368 0.05 -29.39 -17.24
CA GLY A 368 0.74 -30.00 -18.37
C GLY A 368 2.09 -29.34 -18.69
N PHE A 369 2.16 -28.01 -18.76
CA PHE A 369 3.43 -27.28 -18.94
C PHE A 369 4.40 -27.53 -17.80
N LYS A 370 3.92 -27.46 -16.55
CA LYS A 370 4.73 -27.69 -15.36
C LYS A 370 5.40 -29.07 -15.34
N ASN A 371 4.69 -30.09 -15.83
CA ASN A 371 5.17 -31.47 -15.90
C ASN A 371 5.75 -31.85 -17.28
N ASN A 372 6.00 -30.88 -18.17
CA ASN A 372 6.53 -31.11 -19.52
C ASN A 372 5.73 -32.09 -20.38
N HIS A 373 4.41 -32.09 -20.26
CA HIS A 373 3.57 -32.97 -21.07
C HIS A 373 3.72 -32.63 -22.56
N PRO A 374 4.00 -33.61 -23.46
CA PRO A 374 4.33 -33.36 -24.86
C PRO A 374 3.22 -32.61 -25.62
N TYR A 375 1.95 -32.94 -25.35
CA TYR A 375 0.78 -32.25 -25.92
C TYR A 375 0.71 -30.75 -25.57
N CYS A 376 1.22 -30.36 -24.40
CA CYS A 376 1.28 -28.97 -23.97
C CYS A 376 2.51 -28.25 -24.56
N ILE A 377 3.68 -28.89 -24.52
CA ILE A 377 4.94 -28.31 -25.05
C ILE A 377 4.84 -28.03 -26.56
N ASN A 378 4.14 -28.88 -27.31
CA ASN A 378 3.88 -28.67 -28.74
C ASN A 378 2.70 -27.71 -29.00
N PHE A 379 2.11 -27.13 -27.96
CA PHE A 379 0.96 -26.21 -28.02
C PHE A 379 -0.33 -26.76 -28.64
N GLN A 380 -0.36 -28.04 -29.01
CA GLN A 380 -1.49 -28.67 -29.69
C GLN A 380 -2.77 -28.59 -28.86
N ILE A 381 -2.67 -28.68 -27.53
CA ILE A 381 -3.80 -28.48 -26.62
C ILE A 381 -4.51 -27.12 -26.80
N PHE A 382 -3.76 -26.03 -27.07
CA PHE A 382 -4.35 -24.71 -27.29
C PHE A 382 -4.98 -24.59 -28.66
N ILE A 383 -4.33 -25.17 -29.67
CA ILE A 383 -4.79 -25.24 -31.05
C ILE A 383 -6.15 -25.92 -31.10
N ASP A 384 -6.25 -27.12 -30.52
CA ASP A 384 -7.49 -27.90 -30.53
C ASP A 384 -8.59 -27.22 -29.68
N TYR A 385 -8.24 -26.62 -28.54
CA TYR A 385 -9.23 -25.91 -27.72
C TYR A 385 -9.76 -24.65 -28.42
N CYS A 386 -8.90 -23.89 -29.11
CA CYS A 386 -9.32 -22.69 -29.84
C CYS A 386 -10.13 -23.03 -31.09
N ARG A 387 -9.94 -24.21 -31.68
CA ARG A 387 -10.80 -24.72 -32.78
C ARG A 387 -12.20 -25.03 -32.29
N GLU A 388 -12.33 -25.69 -31.14
CA GLU A 388 -13.63 -26.05 -30.58
C GLU A 388 -14.36 -24.84 -29.97
N PHE A 389 -13.63 -23.94 -29.30
CA PHE A 389 -14.18 -22.78 -28.59
C PHE A 389 -13.62 -21.44 -29.11
N PRO A 390 -13.89 -21.05 -30.36
CA PRO A 390 -13.30 -19.84 -30.97
C PRO A 390 -13.77 -18.52 -30.32
N GLU A 391 -14.90 -18.54 -29.59
CA GLU A 391 -15.44 -17.38 -28.90
C GLU A 391 -14.67 -17.04 -27.61
N GLU A 392 -13.97 -18.01 -27.00
CA GLU A 392 -13.32 -17.86 -25.70
C GLU A 392 -11.92 -17.22 -25.82
N GLN A 393 -11.90 -15.89 -25.92
CA GLN A 393 -10.65 -15.12 -26.06
C GLN A 393 -9.67 -15.30 -24.90
N ARG A 394 -10.14 -15.71 -23.72
CA ARG A 394 -9.25 -15.96 -22.57
C ARG A 394 -8.30 -17.13 -22.84
N ALA A 395 -8.72 -18.11 -23.64
CA ALA A 395 -7.85 -19.18 -24.10
C ALA A 395 -6.74 -18.64 -25.01
N LEU A 396 -7.06 -17.74 -25.96
CA LEU A 396 -6.06 -17.08 -26.81
C LEU A 396 -5.07 -16.22 -26.00
N MET A 397 -5.53 -15.53 -24.96
CA MET A 397 -4.63 -14.76 -24.07
C MET A 397 -3.69 -15.68 -23.27
N LEU A 398 -4.20 -16.83 -22.79
CA LEU A 398 -3.38 -17.83 -22.12
C LEU A 398 -2.38 -18.48 -23.09
N PHE A 399 -2.83 -18.76 -24.30
CA PHE A 399 -2.00 -19.30 -25.37
C PHE A 399 -0.86 -18.34 -25.71
N ALA A 400 -1.18 -17.05 -25.91
CA ALA A 400 -0.17 -16.01 -26.14
C ALA A 400 0.86 -15.94 -25.01
N LYS A 401 0.43 -16.14 -23.76
CA LYS A 401 1.31 -16.15 -22.58
C LYS A 401 2.31 -17.31 -22.63
N PHE A 402 1.89 -18.54 -22.91
CA PHE A 402 2.81 -19.68 -23.03
C PHE A 402 3.67 -19.63 -24.29
N ILE A 403 3.14 -19.21 -25.45
CA ILE A 403 3.98 -19.01 -26.66
C ILE A 403 5.03 -17.94 -26.39
N SER A 404 4.69 -16.88 -25.65
CA SER A 404 5.64 -15.81 -25.36
C SER A 404 6.87 -16.28 -24.56
N MET A 405 6.91 -17.51 -24.05
CA MET A 405 8.15 -18.08 -23.48
C MET A 405 9.22 -18.36 -24.54
N TYR A 406 8.82 -18.64 -25.78
CA TYR A 406 9.70 -19.14 -26.84
C TYR A 406 9.87 -18.09 -27.96
N PRO A 407 11.07 -17.51 -28.12
CA PRO A 407 11.35 -16.55 -29.19
C PRO A 407 11.16 -17.12 -30.60
N GLU A 408 11.46 -18.40 -30.81
CA GLU A 408 11.34 -19.12 -32.07
C GLU A 408 9.90 -19.20 -32.59
N GLU A 409 8.90 -19.20 -31.71
CA GLU A 409 7.48 -19.23 -32.05
C GLU A 409 6.87 -17.82 -32.24
N SER A 410 7.70 -16.81 -32.53
CA SER A 410 7.23 -15.43 -32.75
C SER A 410 6.24 -15.31 -33.93
N SER A 411 6.33 -16.21 -34.91
CA SER A 411 5.35 -16.29 -36.02
C SER A 411 3.95 -16.64 -35.49
N GLN A 412 3.84 -17.64 -34.63
CA GLN A 412 2.58 -18.03 -33.99
C GLN A 412 2.03 -16.94 -33.09
N LEU A 413 2.90 -16.30 -32.32
CA LEU A 413 2.51 -15.17 -31.48
C LEU A 413 1.92 -14.02 -32.32
N GLN A 414 2.47 -13.77 -33.51
CA GLN A 414 1.92 -12.81 -34.46
C GLN A 414 0.56 -13.25 -35.04
N HIS A 415 0.37 -14.53 -35.30
CA HIS A 415 -0.96 -15.05 -35.68
C HIS A 415 -1.99 -14.84 -34.57
N ILE A 416 -1.65 -15.14 -33.31
CA ILE A 416 -2.54 -14.87 -32.18
C ILE A 416 -2.86 -13.38 -32.09
N TYR A 417 -1.88 -12.49 -32.31
CA TYR A 417 -2.11 -11.04 -32.35
C TYR A 417 -3.14 -10.64 -33.42
N ILE A 418 -3.07 -11.21 -34.63
CA ILE A 418 -4.03 -10.95 -35.71
C ILE A 418 -5.42 -11.50 -35.36
N SER A 419 -5.50 -12.73 -34.84
CA SER A 419 -6.76 -13.36 -34.42
C SER A 419 -7.44 -12.58 -33.30
N LEU A 420 -6.64 -12.12 -32.33
CA LEU A 420 -7.10 -11.16 -31.33
C LEU A 420 -7.64 -9.92 -32.07
N LYS A 421 -6.84 -9.24 -32.91
CA LYS A 421 -7.21 -7.95 -33.56
C LYS A 421 -8.52 -8.02 -34.34
N ARG A 422 -8.80 -9.15 -34.99
CA ARG A 422 -10.04 -9.41 -35.74
C ARG A 422 -11.27 -9.40 -34.83
N ASN A 423 -11.13 -9.89 -33.60
CA ASN A 423 -12.20 -9.88 -32.63
C ASN A 423 -12.40 -8.46 -32.08
N LYS A 424 -13.51 -7.81 -32.46
CA LYS A 424 -13.86 -6.41 -32.14
C LYS A 424 -14.12 -6.11 -30.64
N GLN A 425 -13.61 -6.92 -29.71
CA GLN A 425 -13.76 -6.66 -28.28
C GLN A 425 -12.86 -5.50 -27.83
N HIS A 426 -13.46 -4.52 -27.16
CA HIS A 426 -12.79 -3.27 -26.80
C HIS A 426 -12.38 -3.16 -25.33
N THR A 427 -12.39 -4.28 -24.60
CA THR A 427 -12.02 -4.37 -23.19
C THR A 427 -10.58 -3.92 -22.96
N MET A 428 -10.34 -3.25 -21.83
CA MET A 428 -9.01 -2.74 -21.48
C MET A 428 -7.98 -3.86 -21.33
N ARG A 429 -8.36 -5.00 -20.73
CA ARG A 429 -7.54 -6.20 -20.57
C ARG A 429 -6.94 -6.65 -21.92
N TYR A 430 -7.81 -6.80 -22.89
CA TYR A 430 -7.48 -7.23 -24.25
C TYR A 430 -6.53 -6.23 -24.96
N LYS A 431 -6.81 -4.93 -24.87
CA LYS A 431 -5.92 -3.89 -25.43
C LYS A 431 -4.55 -3.86 -24.77
N SER A 432 -4.46 -4.19 -23.48
CA SER A 432 -3.18 -4.30 -22.77
C SER A 432 -2.39 -5.50 -23.28
N VAL A 433 -3.04 -6.66 -23.41
CA VAL A 433 -2.44 -7.88 -23.96
C VAL A 433 -1.92 -7.67 -25.37
N MET A 434 -2.73 -7.10 -26.27
CA MET A 434 -2.29 -6.79 -27.64
C MET A 434 -1.02 -5.94 -27.68
N LYS A 435 -0.95 -4.89 -26.85
CA LYS A 435 0.23 -4.01 -26.80
C LYS A 435 1.44 -4.75 -26.26
N GLN A 436 1.27 -5.60 -25.25
CA GLN A 436 2.35 -6.42 -24.71
C GLN A 436 2.86 -7.41 -25.78
N ILE A 437 1.97 -8.11 -26.49
CA ILE A 437 2.35 -8.99 -27.60
C ILE A 437 3.13 -8.20 -28.67
N GLN A 438 2.60 -7.05 -29.10
CA GLN A 438 3.29 -6.21 -30.07
C GLN A 438 4.67 -5.80 -29.59
N MET A 439 4.81 -5.39 -28.33
CA MET A 439 6.12 -5.02 -27.76
C MET A 439 7.10 -6.20 -27.71
N ILE A 440 6.63 -7.41 -27.39
CA ILE A 440 7.46 -8.63 -27.40
C ILE A 440 7.93 -8.92 -28.83
N LEU A 441 7.01 -8.86 -29.81
CA LEU A 441 7.33 -9.09 -31.22
C LEU A 441 8.37 -8.08 -31.73
N LEU A 442 8.19 -6.79 -31.44
CA LEU A 442 9.15 -5.75 -31.85
C LEU A 442 10.55 -6.01 -31.27
N LYS A 443 10.63 -6.42 -29.99
CA LYS A 443 11.92 -6.70 -29.33
C LYS A 443 12.64 -7.92 -29.88
N ARG A 444 11.89 -8.93 -30.36
CA ARG A 444 12.43 -10.17 -30.95
C ARG A 444 12.76 -10.04 -32.43
N ASP A 445 12.23 -9.02 -33.10
CA ASP A 445 12.34 -8.90 -34.55
C ASP A 445 13.75 -8.47 -34.97
N ALA A 446 14.45 -9.38 -35.65
CA ALA A 446 15.71 -9.10 -36.32
C ALA A 446 15.52 -8.73 -37.80
N THR A 447 14.32 -8.91 -38.35
CA THR A 447 14.05 -8.73 -39.78
C THR A 447 13.60 -7.32 -40.13
N LEU A 448 13.84 -6.89 -41.37
CA LEU A 448 13.37 -5.59 -41.86
C LEU A 448 11.91 -5.69 -42.34
N ARG A 449 10.96 -5.53 -41.42
CA ARG A 449 9.53 -5.42 -41.78
C ARG A 449 9.24 -4.13 -42.54
N PRO A 450 8.20 -4.10 -43.41
CA PRO A 450 7.80 -2.87 -44.10
C PRO A 450 7.45 -1.74 -43.13
N GLU A 451 6.87 -2.03 -41.97
CA GLU A 451 6.60 -1.05 -40.92
C GLU A 451 7.89 -0.43 -40.38
N LEU A 452 8.86 -1.26 -39.97
CA LEU A 452 10.17 -0.81 -39.50
C LEU A 452 10.94 -0.07 -40.59
N LYS A 453 10.87 -0.54 -41.84
CA LYS A 453 11.49 0.11 -43.00
C LYS A 453 10.94 1.53 -43.18
N ARG A 454 9.62 1.72 -43.10
CA ARG A 454 8.99 3.05 -43.14
C ARG A 454 9.45 3.94 -41.99
N GLU A 455 9.56 3.40 -40.78
CA GLU A 455 10.07 4.15 -39.62
C GLU A 455 11.54 4.56 -39.81
N ILE A 456 12.39 3.67 -40.32
CA ILE A 456 13.79 3.93 -40.65
C ILE A 456 13.89 4.98 -41.76
N GLU A 457 13.09 4.89 -42.81
CA GLU A 457 13.05 5.88 -43.90
C GLU A 457 12.61 7.26 -43.38
N ALA A 458 11.56 7.31 -42.55
CA ALA A 458 11.12 8.55 -41.93
C ALA A 458 12.20 9.15 -41.02
N ALA A 459 12.90 8.33 -40.23
CA ALA A 459 14.00 8.77 -39.40
C ALA A 459 15.20 9.27 -40.25
N ASN A 460 15.53 8.60 -41.34
CA ASN A 460 16.56 9.04 -42.29
C ASN A 460 16.21 10.40 -42.94
N GLN A 461 14.94 10.62 -43.30
CA GLN A 461 14.48 11.93 -43.80
C GLN A 461 14.66 13.02 -42.74
N LEU A 462 14.38 12.72 -41.47
CA LEU A 462 14.64 13.63 -40.35
C LEU A 462 16.14 13.91 -40.20
N VAL A 463 17.00 12.89 -40.26
CA VAL A 463 18.47 13.03 -40.20
C VAL A 463 18.96 13.96 -41.31
N THR A 464 18.53 13.75 -42.55
CA THR A 464 18.89 14.62 -43.69
C THR A 464 18.42 16.05 -43.47
N THR A 465 17.19 16.25 -43.01
CA THR A 465 16.64 17.58 -42.68
C THR A 465 17.47 18.26 -41.59
N CYS A 466 17.88 17.50 -40.57
CA CYS A 466 18.67 17.99 -39.44
C CYS A 466 20.09 18.36 -39.88
N LYS A 467 20.74 17.54 -40.72
CA LYS A 467 22.03 17.85 -41.36
C LYS A 467 21.98 19.14 -42.17
N LEU A 468 20.95 19.34 -42.98
CA LEU A 468 20.77 20.56 -43.77
C LEU A 468 20.60 21.80 -42.88
N ARG A 469 19.78 21.71 -41.83
CA ARG A 469 19.61 22.81 -40.86
C ARG A 469 20.90 23.11 -40.10
N LEU A 470 21.66 22.08 -39.73
CA LEU A 470 22.96 22.26 -39.09
C LEU A 470 23.97 22.96 -40.02
N ARG A 471 23.98 22.58 -41.31
CA ARG A 471 24.80 23.27 -42.32
C ARG A 471 24.40 24.74 -42.44
N MET A 472 23.12 25.07 -42.50
CA MET A 472 22.65 26.47 -42.55
C MET A 472 23.11 27.27 -41.32
N ILE A 473 23.12 26.65 -40.13
CA ILE A 473 23.68 27.28 -38.92
C ILE A 473 25.17 27.56 -39.13
N TRP A 474 25.95 26.59 -39.60
CA TRP A 474 27.38 26.77 -39.86
C TRP A 474 27.67 27.81 -40.94
N GLU A 475 26.89 27.85 -42.02
CA GLU A 475 26.98 28.87 -43.07
C GLU A 475 26.71 30.26 -42.47
N ALA A 476 25.66 30.43 -41.67
CA ALA A 476 25.38 31.70 -41.01
C ALA A 476 26.48 32.13 -40.01
N VAL A 477 27.11 31.17 -39.31
CA VAL A 477 28.28 31.44 -38.45
C VAL A 477 29.47 31.90 -39.29
N LEU A 478 29.76 31.22 -40.40
CA LEU A 478 30.86 31.57 -41.31
C LEU A 478 30.66 32.93 -41.98
N GLU A 479 29.41 33.28 -42.31
CA GLU A 479 29.02 34.58 -42.86
C GLU A 479 29.02 35.71 -41.81
N GLY A 480 29.16 35.39 -40.53
CA GLY A 480 29.14 36.37 -39.44
C GLY A 480 27.74 36.92 -39.11
N SER A 481 26.66 36.31 -39.61
CA SER A 481 25.28 36.74 -39.35
C SER A 481 24.79 36.23 -37.98
N THR A 482 25.17 36.94 -36.91
CA THR A 482 24.79 36.57 -35.54
C THR A 482 23.32 36.84 -35.21
N ARG A 483 22.66 37.74 -35.96
CA ARG A 483 21.27 38.18 -35.71
C ARG A 483 20.25 37.07 -36.00
N ASP A 484 20.49 36.25 -37.02
CA ASP A 484 19.52 35.23 -37.46
C ASP A 484 19.78 33.85 -36.82
N LEU A 485 20.93 33.68 -36.16
CA LEU A 485 21.40 32.42 -35.59
C LEU A 485 20.40 31.79 -34.60
N GLY A 486 19.79 32.61 -33.74
CA GLY A 486 18.79 32.14 -32.76
C GLY A 486 17.53 31.55 -33.42
N SER A 487 17.16 32.05 -34.60
CA SER A 487 16.02 31.52 -35.36
C SER A 487 16.36 30.16 -35.99
N TYR A 488 17.59 29.99 -36.47
CA TYR A 488 18.08 28.73 -37.03
C TYR A 488 18.21 27.65 -35.95
N PHE A 489 18.70 27.98 -34.75
CA PHE A 489 18.74 27.04 -33.62
C PHE A 489 17.35 26.55 -33.23
N ARG A 490 16.36 27.44 -33.08
CA ARG A 490 14.98 27.03 -32.78
C ARG A 490 14.39 26.11 -33.85
N ARG A 491 14.72 26.36 -35.13
CA ARG A 491 14.33 25.49 -36.24
C ARG A 491 15.08 24.15 -36.21
N PHE A 492 16.32 24.09 -35.71
CA PHE A 492 17.06 22.84 -35.57
C PHE A 492 16.59 21.99 -34.37
N ASP A 493 16.19 22.62 -33.28
CA ASP A 493 15.81 21.94 -32.03
C ASP A 493 14.67 20.94 -32.20
N GLU A 494 13.62 21.32 -32.94
CA GLU A 494 12.45 20.45 -33.12
C GLU A 494 12.77 19.11 -33.82
N PRO A 495 13.38 19.09 -35.02
CA PRO A 495 13.76 17.83 -35.66
C PRO A 495 14.86 17.10 -34.90
N TYR A 496 15.78 17.80 -34.23
CA TYR A 496 16.78 17.17 -33.38
C TYR A 496 16.13 16.40 -32.22
N MET A 497 15.14 16.98 -31.55
CA MET A 497 14.35 16.31 -30.51
C MET A 497 13.54 15.12 -31.06
N GLU A 498 13.00 15.23 -32.28
CA GLU A 498 12.33 14.09 -32.93
C GLU A 498 13.32 12.95 -33.24
N ILE A 499 14.53 13.25 -33.73
CA ILE A 499 15.59 12.26 -33.96
C ILE A 499 16.01 11.60 -32.65
N GLN A 500 16.21 12.36 -31.58
CA GLN A 500 16.56 11.78 -30.28
C GLN A 500 15.48 10.82 -29.77
N ARG A 501 14.20 11.15 -29.96
CA ARG A 501 13.09 10.24 -29.62
C ARG A 501 13.09 9.00 -30.52
N ALA A 502 13.33 9.16 -31.82
CA ALA A 502 13.42 8.04 -32.75
C ALA A 502 14.58 7.10 -32.37
N PHE A 503 15.76 7.66 -32.11
CA PHE A 503 16.94 6.94 -31.61
C PHE A 503 16.62 6.15 -30.34
N ALA A 504 15.99 6.79 -29.35
CA ALA A 504 15.61 6.15 -28.10
C ALA A 504 14.54 5.05 -28.30
N ASN A 505 13.58 5.27 -29.21
CA ASN A 505 12.58 4.28 -29.57
C ASN A 505 13.21 3.06 -30.25
N PHE A 506 14.10 3.25 -31.23
CA PHE A 506 14.77 2.13 -31.91
C PHE A 506 15.57 1.28 -30.93
N ARG A 507 16.34 1.90 -30.03
CA ARG A 507 17.11 1.17 -29.01
C ARG A 507 16.21 0.35 -28.07
N ASN A 508 15.02 0.84 -27.75
CA ASN A 508 14.13 0.19 -26.78
C ASN A 508 13.16 -0.84 -27.38
N TYR A 509 12.61 -0.54 -28.55
CA TYR A 509 11.62 -1.40 -29.22
C TYR A 509 12.24 -2.36 -30.21
N HIS A 510 13.37 -2.00 -30.84
CA HIS A 510 14.08 -2.81 -31.83
C HIS A 510 15.54 -3.11 -31.44
N PRO A 511 15.82 -3.54 -30.19
CA PRO A 511 17.18 -3.78 -29.72
C PRO A 511 17.94 -4.85 -30.51
N ASN A 512 17.22 -5.76 -31.17
CA ASN A 512 17.80 -6.89 -31.90
C ASN A 512 17.77 -6.71 -33.42
N SER A 513 17.37 -5.54 -33.93
CA SER A 513 17.35 -5.29 -35.38
C SER A 513 18.67 -4.66 -35.84
N PRO A 514 19.48 -5.33 -36.70
CA PRO A 514 20.73 -4.77 -37.18
C PRO A 514 20.51 -3.47 -37.98
N TYR A 515 19.38 -3.35 -38.67
CA TYR A 515 19.01 -2.16 -39.45
C TYR A 515 18.73 -0.96 -38.56
N ALA A 516 17.98 -1.16 -37.47
CA ALA A 516 17.68 -0.10 -36.51
C ALA A 516 18.95 0.35 -35.77
N THR A 517 19.78 -0.61 -35.34
CA THR A 517 21.06 -0.32 -34.67
C THR A 517 22.05 0.40 -35.60
N SER A 518 22.13 0.00 -36.88
CA SER A 518 22.98 0.71 -37.85
C SER A 518 22.50 2.13 -38.11
N LEU A 519 21.18 2.36 -38.19
CA LEU A 519 20.63 3.73 -38.25
C LEU A 519 21.01 4.52 -37.00
N CYS A 520 20.93 3.92 -35.81
CA CYS A 520 21.35 4.54 -34.57
C CYS A 520 22.85 4.90 -34.59
N ALA A 521 23.72 4.03 -35.11
CA ALA A 521 25.15 4.34 -35.30
C ALA A 521 25.36 5.56 -36.21
N SER A 522 24.65 5.63 -37.35
CA SER A 522 24.69 6.81 -38.24
C SER A 522 24.18 8.08 -37.54
N ILE A 523 23.08 8.00 -36.78
CA ILE A 523 22.57 9.14 -36.00
C ILE A 523 23.61 9.63 -34.98
N ALA A 524 24.24 8.71 -34.26
CA ALA A 524 25.27 9.01 -33.27
C ALA A 524 26.49 9.70 -33.91
N GLN A 525 26.94 9.20 -35.06
CA GLN A 525 28.09 9.75 -35.78
C GLN A 525 27.79 11.10 -36.44
N ASP A 526 26.64 11.24 -37.08
CA ASP A 526 26.34 12.36 -37.96
C ASP A 526 25.71 13.56 -37.25
N ILE A 527 24.80 13.28 -36.32
CA ILE A 527 24.00 14.29 -35.63
C ILE A 527 24.53 14.54 -34.23
N MET A 528 24.77 13.47 -33.44
CA MET A 528 25.25 13.61 -32.05
C MET A 528 26.76 13.88 -31.98
N ARG A 529 27.51 13.54 -33.02
CA ARG A 529 28.98 13.66 -33.09
C ARG A 529 29.68 12.93 -31.94
N ASP A 530 29.15 11.77 -31.54
CA ASP A 530 29.74 10.88 -30.55
C ASP A 530 30.35 9.66 -31.25
N PRO A 531 31.67 9.68 -31.56
CA PRO A 531 32.30 8.60 -32.29
C PRO A 531 32.39 7.30 -31.48
N GLN A 532 32.46 7.38 -30.14
CA GLN A 532 32.54 6.20 -29.28
C GLN A 532 31.21 5.44 -29.31
N LEU A 533 30.10 6.15 -29.09
CA LEU A 533 28.78 5.55 -29.16
C LEU A 533 28.46 5.01 -30.57
N ALA A 534 28.89 5.70 -31.62
CA ALA A 534 28.69 5.24 -32.99
C ALA A 534 29.46 3.94 -33.27
N GLU A 535 30.71 3.84 -32.81
CA GLU A 535 31.52 2.63 -32.93
C GLU A 535 30.93 1.46 -32.14
N GLU A 536 30.50 1.69 -30.89
CA GLU A 536 29.79 0.70 -30.09
C GLU A 536 28.56 0.17 -30.83
N MET A 537 27.70 1.05 -31.34
CA MET A 537 26.49 0.67 -32.06
C MET A 537 26.78 -0.03 -33.40
N GLN A 538 27.83 0.37 -34.11
CA GLN A 538 28.23 -0.32 -35.33
C GLN A 538 28.70 -1.75 -35.03
N ASN A 539 29.49 -1.93 -33.96
CA ASN A 539 29.89 -3.25 -33.49
C ASN A 539 28.67 -4.11 -33.09
N GLU A 540 27.70 -3.52 -32.38
CA GLU A 540 26.44 -4.18 -32.04
C GLU A 540 25.65 -4.59 -33.30
N ALA A 541 25.55 -3.71 -34.31
CA ALA A 541 24.88 -4.01 -35.57
C ALA A 541 25.58 -5.15 -36.33
N ASP A 542 26.91 -5.18 -36.31
CA ASP A 542 27.72 -6.25 -36.91
C ASP A 542 27.56 -7.59 -36.16
N HIS A 543 27.34 -7.56 -34.85
CA HIS A 543 27.00 -8.75 -34.07
C HIS A 543 25.60 -9.26 -34.38
N LEU A 544 24.61 -8.37 -34.49
CA LEU A 544 23.23 -8.69 -34.83
C LEU A 544 23.11 -9.24 -36.26
N SER A 545 23.85 -8.69 -37.23
CA SER A 545 23.85 -9.17 -38.61
C SER A 545 24.42 -10.60 -38.75
N LYS A 546 25.29 -11.00 -37.82
CA LYS A 546 25.79 -12.38 -37.69
C LYS A 546 24.79 -13.32 -36.99
N GLY A 547 23.60 -12.85 -36.64
CA GLY A 547 22.55 -13.63 -35.99
C GLY A 547 22.73 -13.84 -34.48
N LYS A 548 23.63 -13.09 -33.82
CA LYS A 548 23.78 -13.13 -32.36
C LYS A 548 22.85 -12.11 -31.72
N PHE A 549 21.97 -12.55 -30.82
CA PHE A 549 21.12 -11.64 -30.06
C PHE A 549 21.94 -10.86 -29.03
N LEU A 550 21.77 -9.54 -28.99
CA LEU A 550 22.51 -8.66 -28.09
C LEU A 550 21.92 -8.67 -26.67
N ASN A 551 20.59 -8.62 -26.61
CA ASN A 551 19.85 -8.68 -25.36
C ASN A 551 19.18 -10.04 -25.22
N SER A 552 19.50 -10.74 -24.13
CA SER A 552 18.77 -11.94 -23.72
C SER A 552 17.29 -11.58 -23.53
N ASP A 553 16.39 -12.42 -24.04
CA ASP A 553 14.97 -12.17 -23.95
C ASP A 553 14.50 -12.25 -22.48
N SER A 554 14.18 -11.09 -21.90
CA SER A 554 13.72 -10.99 -20.53
C SER A 554 12.43 -11.78 -20.27
N VAL A 555 11.58 -11.94 -21.30
CA VAL A 555 10.34 -12.71 -21.20
C VAL A 555 10.63 -14.19 -21.06
N GLN A 556 11.58 -14.70 -21.86
CA GLN A 556 12.02 -16.09 -21.81
C GLN A 556 12.71 -16.39 -20.46
N ILE A 557 13.61 -15.52 -20.01
CA ILE A 557 14.28 -15.69 -18.70
C ILE A 557 13.24 -15.73 -17.57
N ALA A 558 12.30 -14.79 -17.57
CA ALA A 558 11.27 -14.72 -16.54
C ALA A 558 10.39 -16.00 -16.52
N ALA A 559 10.08 -16.55 -17.69
CA ALA A 559 9.35 -17.79 -17.82
C ALA A 559 10.13 -18.99 -17.29
N PHE A 560 11.40 -19.16 -17.67
CA PHE A 560 12.20 -20.31 -17.22
C PHE A 560 12.54 -20.30 -15.73
N ILE A 561 12.58 -19.12 -15.09
CA ILE A 561 12.68 -19.04 -13.63
C ILE A 561 11.43 -19.62 -12.96
N GLN A 562 10.27 -19.46 -13.58
CA GLN A 562 8.98 -19.94 -13.06
C GLN A 562 8.70 -21.39 -13.47
N PHE A 563 9.21 -21.83 -14.62
CA PHE A 563 9.06 -23.17 -15.18
C PHE A 563 10.43 -23.79 -15.49
N PRO A 564 11.18 -24.22 -14.46
CA PRO A 564 12.53 -24.76 -14.65
C PRO A 564 12.54 -26.12 -15.36
N SER A 565 11.41 -26.83 -15.35
CA SER A 565 11.26 -28.13 -16.03
C SER A 565 11.15 -27.98 -17.54
N VAL A 566 10.57 -26.87 -18.03
CA VAL A 566 10.24 -26.68 -19.44
C VAL A 566 11.49 -26.62 -20.31
N PRO A 567 11.52 -27.28 -21.49
CA PRO A 567 12.68 -27.26 -22.37
C PRO A 567 13.02 -25.84 -22.83
N HIS A 568 14.31 -25.55 -22.96
CA HIS A 568 14.77 -24.22 -23.37
C HIS A 568 14.46 -23.85 -24.83
N LEU A 569 14.20 -24.86 -25.65
CA LEU A 569 13.83 -24.74 -27.06
C LEU A 569 12.50 -25.46 -27.26
N SER A 570 11.60 -24.89 -28.07
CA SER A 570 10.39 -25.57 -28.50
C SER A 570 10.76 -26.86 -29.23
N GLN A 571 10.16 -27.99 -28.84
CA GLN A 571 10.46 -29.29 -29.43
C GLN A 571 9.76 -29.51 -30.79
N GLY A 572 8.97 -28.54 -31.25
CA GLY A 572 8.20 -28.61 -32.49
C GLY A 572 8.85 -27.83 -33.63
N ARG A 573 9.44 -28.52 -34.61
CA ARG A 573 9.47 -27.97 -35.98
C ARG A 573 8.05 -28.12 -36.55
N PHE A 574 7.29 -27.04 -36.60
CA PHE A 574 5.99 -27.02 -37.26
C PHE A 574 6.16 -27.27 -38.78
N THR A 575 6.02 -28.52 -39.22
CA THR A 575 5.85 -28.87 -40.64
C THR A 575 4.38 -28.81 -41.09
N HIS A 576 3.42 -28.63 -40.17
CA HIS A 576 1.97 -28.55 -40.45
C HIS A 576 1.41 -27.12 -40.54
N GLN A 577 2.22 -26.16 -40.97
CA GLN A 577 1.81 -24.76 -41.13
C GLN A 577 0.71 -24.56 -42.22
N ALA A 578 0.37 -25.60 -42.99
CA ALA A 578 -0.61 -25.52 -44.09
C ALA A 578 -2.07 -25.77 -43.69
N ASP A 579 -2.36 -26.51 -42.61
CA ASP A 579 -3.76 -26.90 -42.29
C ASP A 579 -4.48 -25.94 -41.33
N TYR A 580 -3.74 -25.15 -40.54
CA TYR A 580 -4.35 -24.04 -39.78
C TYR A 580 -4.67 -22.84 -40.68
N VAL A 581 -4.02 -22.76 -41.85
CA VAL A 581 -4.30 -21.73 -42.86
C VAL A 581 -5.71 -21.91 -43.40
N SER A 582 -6.14 -23.12 -43.76
CA SER A 582 -7.44 -23.34 -44.45
C SER A 582 -8.69 -23.00 -43.63
N ILE A 583 -8.67 -23.10 -42.30
CA ILE A 583 -9.86 -22.86 -41.45
C ILE A 583 -10.15 -21.37 -41.25
N TYR A 584 -9.13 -20.50 -41.35
CA TYR A 584 -9.30 -19.04 -41.28
C TYR A 584 -8.96 -18.30 -42.59
N SER A 585 -8.43 -18.98 -43.60
CA SER A 585 -8.11 -18.45 -44.93
C SER A 585 -9.18 -18.73 -45.99
N SER A 586 -10.44 -18.90 -45.61
CA SER A 586 -11.54 -18.88 -46.61
C SER A 586 -11.75 -17.49 -47.23
N ASP A 587 -11.02 -16.46 -46.79
CA ASP A 587 -10.86 -15.19 -47.49
C ASP A 587 -9.41 -15.08 -48.00
N LYS A 588 -9.12 -15.71 -49.15
CA LYS A 588 -7.82 -15.59 -49.85
C LYS A 588 -7.58 -14.21 -50.45
N ASP A 589 -8.51 -13.27 -50.30
CA ASP A 589 -8.36 -11.89 -50.79
C ASP A 589 -7.66 -10.96 -49.78
N GLU A 590 -7.54 -11.33 -48.49
CA GLU A 590 -7.03 -10.40 -47.47
C GLU A 590 -5.50 -10.31 -47.35
N MET A 591 -4.73 -11.21 -47.98
CA MET A 591 -3.26 -11.06 -48.01
C MET A 591 -2.80 -9.98 -49.02
N ASN A 592 -3.69 -9.52 -49.90
CA ASN A 592 -3.52 -8.34 -50.75
C ASN A 592 -4.08 -7.05 -50.12
N VAL A 593 -4.84 -7.12 -49.02
CA VAL A 593 -5.41 -5.94 -48.33
C VAL A 593 -4.33 -5.10 -47.61
N PHE A 594 -3.14 -5.64 -47.36
CA PHE A 594 -2.01 -4.83 -46.90
C PHE A 594 -1.39 -3.93 -47.97
N ASN A 595 -1.64 -4.17 -49.26
CA ASN A 595 -1.11 -3.34 -50.35
C ASN A 595 -2.10 -2.25 -50.82
N GLU A 596 -3.42 -2.43 -50.66
CA GLU A 596 -4.40 -1.39 -51.01
C GLU A 596 -4.50 -0.27 -49.96
N GLU A 597 -4.16 -0.53 -48.69
CA GLU A 597 -4.04 0.52 -47.68
C GLU A 597 -2.87 1.49 -47.98
N ASP A 598 -1.90 1.15 -48.84
CA ASP A 598 -0.73 2.00 -49.08
C ASP A 598 -0.99 3.21 -49.98
N HIS A 599 -1.98 3.13 -50.88
CA HIS A 599 -2.38 4.29 -51.70
C HIS A 599 -3.32 5.24 -50.94
N GLU A 600 -4.22 4.73 -50.10
CA GLU A 600 -5.08 5.55 -49.23
C GLU A 600 -4.28 6.10 -48.02
N PHE A 601 -3.24 5.40 -47.56
CA PHE A 601 -2.38 5.84 -46.45
C PHE A 601 -1.39 6.94 -46.87
N ALA A 602 -0.89 6.95 -48.11
CA ALA A 602 -0.05 8.03 -48.63
C ALA A 602 -0.81 9.38 -48.69
N GLU A 603 -2.07 9.37 -49.15
CA GLU A 603 -2.94 10.54 -49.15
C GLU A 603 -3.35 10.94 -47.72
N ASN A 604 -3.60 9.96 -46.84
CA ASN A 604 -3.76 10.20 -45.40
C ASN A 604 -2.47 10.72 -44.73
N LEU A 605 -1.27 10.50 -45.29
CA LEU A 605 0.01 10.95 -44.74
C LEU A 605 0.22 12.45 -44.99
N GLU A 606 -0.24 12.97 -46.13
CA GLU A 606 -0.31 14.41 -46.41
C GLU A 606 -1.35 15.09 -45.53
N ILE A 607 -2.54 14.49 -45.40
CA ILE A 607 -3.58 14.97 -44.48
C ILE A 607 -3.09 14.89 -43.01
N LEU A 608 -2.32 13.85 -42.64
CA LEU A 608 -1.71 13.73 -41.31
C LEU A 608 -0.57 14.72 -41.10
N LYS A 609 0.23 15.07 -42.12
CA LYS A 609 1.22 16.14 -42.04
C LYS A 609 0.55 17.49 -41.83
N TYR A 610 -0.51 17.79 -42.59
CA TYR A 610 -1.32 18.99 -42.45
C TYR A 610 -2.03 19.07 -41.08
N ILE A 611 -2.61 17.96 -40.62
CA ILE A 611 -3.21 17.86 -39.28
C ILE A 611 -2.14 17.92 -38.18
N LYS A 612 -0.93 17.38 -38.39
CA LYS A 612 0.21 17.48 -37.46
C LYS A 612 0.68 18.93 -37.36
N GLU A 613 0.67 19.70 -38.45
CA GLU A 613 0.90 21.16 -38.46
C GLU A 613 -0.19 21.93 -37.71
N ILE A 614 -1.45 21.58 -37.88
CA ILE A 614 -2.56 22.18 -37.12
C ILE A 614 -2.47 21.80 -35.63
N ILE A 615 -2.10 20.55 -35.31
CA ILE A 615 -1.94 20.06 -33.94
C ILE A 615 -0.69 20.63 -33.26
N SER A 616 0.39 20.88 -33.99
CA SER A 616 1.61 21.51 -33.45
C SER A 616 1.37 22.99 -33.15
N GLN A 617 0.49 23.65 -33.90
CA GLN A 617 0.00 25.00 -33.58
C GLN A 617 -0.97 25.00 -32.38
N VAL A 618 -1.71 23.93 -32.13
CA VAL A 618 -2.52 23.77 -30.92
C VAL A 618 -1.64 23.28 -29.76
N ARG A 619 -0.87 24.20 -29.18
CA ARG A 619 -0.16 24.02 -27.91
C ARG A 619 -1.20 23.69 -26.82
N SER A 620 -1.42 22.40 -26.55
CA SER A 620 -2.49 21.96 -25.64
C SER A 620 -2.28 22.57 -24.24
N PRO A 621 -3.16 23.49 -23.79
CA PRO A 621 -3.05 24.13 -22.48
C PRO A 621 -3.14 23.11 -21.33
N SER A 622 -3.65 21.91 -21.60
CA SER A 622 -3.73 20.79 -20.66
C SER A 622 -2.37 20.36 -20.11
N ALA A 623 -1.28 20.46 -20.88
CA ALA A 623 0.06 20.08 -20.39
C ALA A 623 0.67 21.15 -19.47
N GLY A 624 0.20 22.39 -19.56
CA GLY A 624 0.50 23.46 -18.60
C GLY A 624 -0.32 23.27 -17.33
N PHE A 625 -1.64 23.05 -17.47
CA PHE A 625 -2.53 22.79 -16.35
C PHE A 625 -2.13 21.56 -15.53
N ILE A 626 -1.73 20.45 -16.17
CA ILE A 626 -1.26 19.26 -15.45
C ILE A 626 0.05 19.56 -14.70
N ARG A 627 0.97 20.34 -15.27
CA ARG A 627 2.21 20.73 -14.56
C ARG A 627 1.94 21.64 -13.37
N VAL A 628 1.05 22.62 -13.53
CA VAL A 628 0.61 23.50 -12.45
C VAL A 628 -0.13 22.72 -11.37
N PHE A 629 -1.02 21.79 -11.76
CA PHE A 629 -1.78 20.96 -10.83
C PHE A 629 -0.89 19.98 -10.07
N VAL A 630 0.07 19.34 -10.75
CA VAL A 630 1.05 18.46 -10.08
C VAL A 630 1.92 19.28 -9.13
N MET A 631 2.46 20.43 -9.54
CA MET A 631 3.23 21.32 -8.63
C MET A 631 2.40 21.81 -7.44
N PHE A 632 1.17 22.25 -7.68
CA PHE A 632 0.25 22.70 -6.63
C PHE A 632 -0.02 21.58 -5.63
N TYR A 633 -0.24 20.36 -6.11
CA TYR A 633 -0.49 19.20 -5.29
C TYR A 633 0.75 18.73 -4.51
N THR A 634 1.95 18.75 -5.10
CA THR A 634 3.19 18.48 -4.35
C THR A 634 3.46 19.54 -3.30
N ILE A 635 3.21 20.82 -3.60
CA ILE A 635 3.37 21.92 -2.64
C ILE A 635 2.39 21.75 -1.47
N ILE A 636 1.11 21.43 -1.74
CA ILE A 636 0.13 21.14 -0.68
C ILE A 636 0.56 19.93 0.15
N SER A 637 1.03 18.86 -0.48
CA SER A 637 1.45 17.65 0.23
C SER A 637 2.68 17.91 1.12
N LEU A 638 3.64 18.70 0.63
CA LEU A 638 4.81 19.13 1.41
C LEU A 638 4.42 20.09 2.54
N LEU A 639 3.43 20.97 2.33
CA LEU A 639 2.86 21.84 3.37
C LEU A 639 2.14 21.03 4.45
N CYS A 640 1.38 20.00 4.09
CA CYS A 640 0.75 19.10 5.05
C CYS A 640 1.79 18.32 5.86
N LEU A 641 2.86 17.84 5.23
CA LEU A 641 3.98 17.20 5.91
C LEU A 641 4.69 18.17 6.87
N TRP A 642 5.02 19.37 6.40
CA TRP A 642 5.65 20.40 7.21
C TRP A 642 4.77 20.80 8.40
N ALA A 643 3.47 21.01 8.18
CA ALA A 643 2.51 21.28 9.23
C ALA A 643 2.44 20.12 10.24
N SER A 644 2.45 18.87 9.78
CA SER A 644 2.42 17.71 10.68
C SER A 644 3.67 17.59 11.55
N ILE A 645 4.84 17.98 11.05
CA ILE A 645 6.11 17.87 11.77
C ILE A 645 6.29 19.01 12.77
N TYR A 646 5.90 20.23 12.42
CA TYR A 646 6.19 21.41 13.25
C TYR A 646 5.00 21.86 14.10
N VAL A 647 3.77 21.80 13.57
CA VAL A 647 2.60 22.33 14.27
C VAL A 647 2.10 21.34 15.32
N ILE A 648 2.12 20.03 15.03
CA ILE A 648 1.56 19.02 15.93
C ILE A 648 2.34 18.90 17.25
N PRO A 649 3.69 18.78 17.27
CA PRO A 649 4.42 18.75 18.54
C PRO A 649 4.25 20.04 19.36
N SER A 650 4.17 21.20 18.69
CA SER A 650 3.95 22.50 19.35
C SER A 650 2.54 22.63 19.93
N LEU A 651 1.52 22.07 19.28
CA LEU A 651 0.16 22.02 19.81
C LEU A 651 0.05 21.03 20.96
N LEU A 652 0.69 19.86 20.85
CA LEU A 652 0.74 18.85 21.91
C LEU A 652 1.44 19.37 23.16
N SER A 653 2.58 20.05 23.03
CA SER A 653 3.25 20.64 24.19
C SER A 653 2.38 21.69 24.88
N LYS A 654 1.55 22.43 24.13
CA LYS A 654 0.60 23.41 24.69
C LYS A 654 -0.59 22.79 25.42
N ILE A 655 -0.93 21.53 25.15
CA ILE A 655 -2.09 20.85 25.76
C ILE A 655 -1.66 19.86 26.85
N ILE A 656 -0.63 19.05 26.59
CA ILE A 656 -0.17 17.98 27.50
C ILE A 656 0.37 18.57 28.80
N ILE A 657 1.18 19.64 28.72
CA ILE A 657 1.81 20.21 29.93
C ILE A 657 0.73 20.76 30.88
N PRO A 658 -0.24 21.60 30.44
CA PRO A 658 -1.36 21.99 31.31
C PRO A 658 -2.18 20.81 31.82
N ALA A 659 -2.47 19.81 30.99
CA ALA A 659 -3.25 18.64 31.43
C ALA A 659 -2.53 17.83 32.53
N ASN A 660 -1.21 17.68 32.45
CA ASN A 660 -0.42 17.01 33.47
C ASN A 660 -0.40 17.81 34.78
N VAL A 661 -0.25 19.14 34.73
CA VAL A 661 -0.33 20.00 35.92
C VAL A 661 -1.75 19.95 36.51
N PHE A 662 -2.79 20.00 35.69
CA PHE A 662 -4.18 19.86 36.16
C PHE A 662 -4.41 18.53 36.90
N THR A 663 -3.97 17.42 36.28
CA THR A 663 -4.10 16.08 36.85
C THR A 663 -3.33 15.97 38.17
N SER A 664 -2.11 16.51 38.20
CA SER A 664 -1.28 16.51 39.41
C SER A 664 -1.88 17.39 40.52
N SER A 665 -2.56 18.50 40.18
CA SER A 665 -3.25 19.36 41.14
C SER A 665 -4.44 18.64 41.76
N LEU A 666 -5.20 17.90 40.94
CA LEU A 666 -6.32 17.09 41.42
C LEU A 666 -5.84 15.96 42.35
N TYR A 667 -4.77 15.26 41.99
CA TYR A 667 -4.17 14.24 42.85
C TYR A 667 -3.71 14.85 44.17
N LEU A 668 -2.99 15.97 44.13
CA LEU A 668 -2.52 16.66 45.34
C LEU A 668 -3.68 17.06 46.26
N ASN A 669 -4.76 17.61 45.70
CA ASN A 669 -5.97 17.96 46.44
C ASN A 669 -6.64 16.73 47.10
N MET A 670 -6.68 15.61 46.38
CA MET A 670 -7.20 14.35 46.91
C MET A 670 -6.34 13.85 48.09
N GLU A 671 -5.02 13.87 47.98
CA GLU A 671 -4.11 13.40 49.04
C GLU A 671 -4.19 14.26 50.30
N ILE A 672 -4.36 15.58 50.15
CA ILE A 672 -4.58 16.48 51.30
C ILE A 672 -5.88 16.13 52.03
N LYS A 673 -6.97 15.89 51.30
CA LYS A 673 -8.27 15.51 51.88
C LYS A 673 -8.22 14.14 52.56
N ILE A 674 -7.51 13.19 51.98
CA ILE A 674 -7.29 11.87 52.58
C ILE A 674 -6.46 12.00 53.86
N SER A 675 -5.34 12.73 53.80
CA SER A 675 -4.48 13.01 54.96
C SER A 675 -5.23 13.71 56.09
N TYR A 676 -6.10 14.66 55.74
CA TYR A 676 -7.01 15.31 56.67
C TYR A 676 -7.98 14.32 57.34
N GLY A 677 -8.64 13.46 56.55
CA GLY A 677 -9.52 12.42 57.07
C GLY A 677 -8.80 11.44 58.00
N LEU A 678 -7.57 11.05 57.65
CA LEU A 678 -6.72 10.17 58.47
C LEU A 678 -6.27 10.86 59.76
N THR A 679 -5.95 12.16 59.71
CA THR A 679 -5.65 12.97 60.90
C THR A 679 -6.81 12.90 61.90
N PHE A 680 -8.05 13.09 61.41
CA PHE A 680 -9.26 13.01 62.23
C PHE A 680 -9.47 11.60 62.79
N ARG A 681 -9.19 10.57 62.00
CA ARG A 681 -9.27 9.18 62.44
C ARG A 681 -8.26 8.85 63.53
N ILE A 682 -6.98 9.23 63.36
CA ILE A 682 -5.93 9.05 64.37
C ILE A 682 -6.34 9.74 65.68
N PHE A 683 -6.91 10.94 65.59
CA PHE A 683 -7.46 11.63 66.75
C PHE A 683 -8.54 10.79 67.46
N LEU A 684 -9.54 10.28 66.74
CA LEU A 684 -10.59 9.44 67.34
C LEU A 684 -10.07 8.09 67.89
N GLU A 685 -9.05 7.52 67.26
CA GLU A 685 -8.36 6.31 67.71
C GLU A 685 -7.64 6.56 69.04
N ASN A 686 -6.95 7.70 69.18
CA ASN A 686 -6.27 8.10 70.41
C ASN A 686 -7.24 8.44 71.55
N ILE A 687 -8.46 8.89 71.24
CA ILE A 687 -9.53 9.08 72.24
C ILE A 687 -10.17 7.74 72.66
N GLY A 688 -9.90 6.66 71.92
CA GLY A 688 -10.53 5.36 72.14
C GLY A 688 -12.00 5.30 71.70
N ILE A 689 -12.46 6.27 70.90
CA ILE A 689 -13.81 6.25 70.30
C ILE A 689 -13.84 5.22 69.17
N ILE A 690 -12.79 5.21 68.34
CA ILE A 690 -12.59 4.21 67.29
C ILE A 690 -11.50 3.28 67.76
N LYS A 691 -11.74 1.97 67.66
CA LYS A 691 -10.67 1.00 67.89
C LYS A 691 -9.79 0.93 66.66
N ASN A 692 -8.48 0.93 66.85
CA ASN A 692 -7.50 0.62 65.80
C ASN A 692 -7.47 -0.90 65.51
N GLU A 693 -8.64 -1.47 65.21
CA GLU A 693 -8.80 -2.87 64.81
C GLU A 693 -9.07 -2.87 63.31
N CYS A 694 -8.04 -3.18 62.50
CA CYS A 694 -8.29 -3.43 61.09
C CYS A 694 -8.98 -4.78 60.97
N ASN A 695 -10.29 -4.76 60.67
CA ASN A 695 -10.95 -5.98 60.23
C ASN A 695 -10.39 -6.33 58.85
N GLU A 696 -9.39 -7.22 58.80
CA GLU A 696 -8.85 -7.77 57.54
C GLU A 696 -9.97 -8.34 56.65
N ALA A 697 -11.07 -8.79 57.25
CA ALA A 697 -12.28 -9.25 56.57
C ALA A 697 -13.04 -8.15 55.78
N MET A 698 -12.95 -6.87 56.19
CA MET A 698 -13.56 -5.74 55.48
C MET A 698 -12.69 -5.22 54.33
N PHE A 699 -11.37 -5.43 54.42
CA PHE A 699 -10.37 -5.03 53.41
C PHE A 699 -10.05 -6.14 52.40
N ASN A 700 -11.04 -6.97 52.06
CA ASN A 700 -10.88 -8.06 51.09
C ASN A 700 -10.81 -7.58 49.61
N TYR A 701 -10.41 -6.33 49.38
CA TYR A 701 -9.98 -5.82 48.08
C TYR A 701 -8.49 -6.08 47.93
N THR A 702 -8.13 -7.31 47.55
CA THR A 702 -6.75 -7.80 47.40
C THR A 702 -5.93 -7.07 46.33
N THR A 703 -6.48 -6.11 45.60
CA THR A 703 -5.81 -5.45 44.47
C THR A 703 -5.30 -4.03 44.74
N ASN A 704 -5.61 -3.39 45.88
CA ASN A 704 -5.28 -1.97 46.09
C ASN A 704 -4.59 -1.64 47.43
N LYS A 705 -4.05 -2.62 48.16
CA LYS A 705 -3.33 -2.33 49.42
C LYS A 705 -2.14 -1.39 49.20
N GLU A 706 -1.45 -1.50 48.06
CA GLU A 706 -0.31 -0.64 47.70
C GLU A 706 -0.70 0.84 47.58
N ASN A 707 -1.91 1.15 47.07
CA ASN A 707 -2.36 2.54 46.85
C ASN A 707 -2.66 3.30 48.14
N ILE A 708 -2.70 2.63 49.29
CA ILE A 708 -2.94 3.23 50.61
C ILE A 708 -1.75 3.01 51.57
N GLY A 709 -0.55 2.72 51.05
CA GLY A 709 0.65 2.50 51.86
C GLY A 709 0.85 1.07 52.38
N GLY A 710 0.06 0.10 51.90
CA GLY A 710 0.26 -1.33 52.17
C GLY A 710 -0.22 -1.81 53.55
N THR A 711 -0.58 -0.89 54.43
CA THR A 711 -0.89 -1.17 55.83
C THR A 711 -2.26 -0.61 56.22
N CYS A 712 -2.81 -1.11 57.32
CA CYS A 712 -4.08 -0.62 57.87
C CYS A 712 -3.91 0.43 58.96
N SER A 713 -2.67 0.62 59.44
CA SER A 713 -2.43 1.52 60.55
C SER A 713 -2.62 2.95 60.06
N SER A 714 -3.57 3.69 60.66
CA SER A 714 -3.85 5.06 60.26
C SER A 714 -2.59 5.94 60.31
N THR A 715 -1.64 5.62 61.22
CA THR A 715 -0.32 6.28 61.34
C THR A 715 0.60 6.01 60.16
N GLU A 716 0.68 4.77 59.67
CA GLU A 716 1.51 4.43 58.52
C GLU A 716 0.87 4.92 57.21
N GLN A 717 -0.46 4.91 57.13
CA GLN A 717 -1.20 5.46 55.99
C GLN A 717 -0.99 6.98 55.87
N ILE A 718 -1.06 7.74 56.97
CA ILE A 718 -0.84 9.19 56.92
C ILE A 718 0.62 9.52 56.57
N GLU A 719 1.59 8.71 57.01
CA GLU A 719 3.00 8.85 56.60
C GLU A 719 3.18 8.61 55.10
N TYR A 720 2.55 7.56 54.56
CA TYR A 720 2.55 7.28 53.14
C TYR A 720 1.99 8.45 52.33
N PHE A 721 0.78 8.93 52.64
CA PHE A 721 0.18 10.05 51.92
C PHE A 721 0.96 11.36 52.09
N ALA A 722 1.53 11.62 53.27
CA ALA A 722 2.40 12.77 53.49
C ALA A 722 3.69 12.70 52.64
N SER A 723 4.30 11.52 52.49
CA SER A 723 5.44 11.34 51.57
C SER A 723 5.04 11.57 50.11
N HIS A 724 3.86 11.07 49.70
CA HIS A 724 3.36 11.24 48.34
C HIS A 724 3.06 12.70 48.01
N ILE A 725 2.54 13.46 48.98
CA ILE A 725 2.36 14.92 48.87
C ILE A 725 3.70 15.62 48.63
N ILE A 726 4.77 15.21 49.33
CA ILE A 726 6.12 15.77 49.15
C ILE A 726 6.62 15.44 47.74
N ASP A 727 6.53 14.19 47.31
CA ASP A 727 6.99 13.75 45.98
C ASP A 727 6.28 14.50 44.85
N ILE A 728 4.94 14.61 44.92
CA ILE A 728 4.15 15.37 43.94
C ILE A 728 4.57 16.85 43.95
N SER A 729 4.86 17.43 45.11
CA SER A 729 5.26 18.83 45.22
C SER A 729 6.66 19.12 44.62
N GLU A 730 7.58 18.16 44.66
CA GLU A 730 8.89 18.26 43.98
C GLU A 730 8.72 18.15 42.45
N ASP A 731 7.83 17.27 41.99
CA ASP A 731 7.52 17.17 40.56
C ASP A 731 6.82 18.43 40.03
N TYR A 732 6.02 19.12 40.86
CA TYR A 732 5.49 20.45 40.55
C TYR A 732 6.60 21.43 40.17
N GLU A 733 7.64 21.53 41.01
CA GLU A 733 8.76 22.44 40.79
C GLU A 733 9.42 22.19 39.42
N ARG A 734 9.67 20.92 39.08
CA ARG A 734 10.24 20.52 37.78
C ARG A 734 9.32 20.84 36.59
N MET A 735 7.99 20.75 36.77
CA MET A 735 7.04 21.05 35.68
C MET A 735 7.02 22.55 35.35
N PHE A 736 7.34 23.44 36.30
CA PHE A 736 7.34 24.89 36.09
C PHE A 736 8.63 25.47 35.49
N ASP A 737 9.71 24.70 35.41
CA ASP A 737 10.99 25.13 34.82
C ASP A 737 10.90 25.44 33.30
N PHE A 738 9.81 25.05 32.65
CA PHE A 738 9.69 25.05 31.18
C PHE A 738 8.67 26.06 30.58
N ILE A 739 8.26 27.11 31.30
CA ILE A 739 6.95 27.72 31.00
C ILE A 739 6.95 29.13 30.40
N GLU A 740 6.44 29.22 29.16
CA GLU A 740 5.94 30.43 28.50
C GLU A 740 4.39 30.58 28.54
N ILE A 741 3.66 29.59 29.08
CA ILE A 741 2.18 29.57 29.08
C ILE A 741 1.62 30.46 30.21
N PRO A 742 0.75 31.44 29.92
CA PRO A 742 0.24 32.39 30.93
C PRO A 742 -0.51 31.75 32.10
N ALA A 743 -1.36 30.75 31.83
CA ALA A 743 -2.14 30.07 32.87
C ALA A 743 -1.25 29.28 33.83
N LEU A 744 -0.23 28.59 33.31
CA LEU A 744 0.73 27.87 34.14
C LEU A 744 1.64 28.82 34.92
N LYS A 745 1.97 29.98 34.35
CA LYS A 745 2.66 31.04 35.11
C LYS A 745 1.79 31.54 36.27
N GLN A 746 0.50 31.78 36.03
CA GLN A 746 -0.43 32.16 37.09
C GLN A 746 -0.52 31.09 38.18
N VAL A 747 -0.60 29.81 37.82
CA VAL A 747 -0.61 28.69 38.79
C VAL A 747 0.70 28.61 39.56
N ARG A 748 1.84 28.77 38.90
CA ARG A 748 3.15 28.81 39.54
C ARG A 748 3.22 29.94 40.56
N ASP A 749 2.79 31.13 40.17
CA ASP A 749 2.83 32.31 41.01
C ASP A 749 1.88 32.13 42.21
N MET A 750 0.68 31.55 42.00
CA MET A 750 -0.22 31.14 43.10
C MET A 750 0.43 30.11 44.04
N PHE A 751 1.22 29.16 43.53
CA PHE A 751 1.76 28.06 44.33
C PHE A 751 3.05 28.43 45.10
N PHE A 752 3.94 29.21 44.47
CA PHE A 752 5.25 29.55 45.02
C PHE A 752 5.34 30.97 45.58
N GLU A 753 4.64 31.96 45.01
CA GLU A 753 4.69 33.31 45.55
C GLU A 753 3.84 33.41 46.82
N SER A 754 4.36 34.13 47.81
CA SER A 754 3.71 34.29 49.11
C SER A 754 2.50 35.21 48.98
N SER A 755 1.36 34.65 48.57
CA SER A 755 0.10 35.39 48.49
C SER A 755 -0.81 35.04 49.67
N HIS A 756 -1.06 36.05 50.51
CA HIS A 756 -2.20 36.33 51.41
C HIS A 756 -2.80 35.27 52.34
N LEU A 757 -2.38 34.01 52.30
CA LEU A 757 -2.91 32.97 53.17
C LEU A 757 -2.21 33.02 54.52
N ASN A 758 -2.99 33.37 55.54
CA ASN A 758 -2.57 33.31 56.92
C ASN A 758 -2.50 31.84 57.36
N TYR A 759 -1.31 31.26 57.39
CA TYR A 759 -1.12 29.90 57.88
C TYR A 759 -1.08 29.90 59.41
N GLU A 760 -1.93 29.09 60.04
CA GLU A 760 -2.05 29.06 61.49
C GLU A 760 -0.98 28.13 62.08
N TYR A 761 0.04 28.74 62.70
CA TYR A 761 1.03 28.05 63.53
C TYR A 761 0.55 28.06 64.99
N THR A 762 0.33 26.88 65.57
CA THR A 762 0.18 26.74 67.02
C THR A 762 1.49 26.28 67.63
N SER A 763 2.15 27.17 68.37
CA SER A 763 3.31 26.82 69.20
C SER A 763 2.96 27.08 70.66
N ASN A 764 2.98 26.03 71.49
CA ASN A 764 2.85 26.10 72.95
C ASN A 764 1.89 27.19 73.48
N THR A 765 0.61 27.14 73.09
CA THR A 765 -0.54 27.98 73.53
C THR A 765 -0.88 29.23 72.72
N THR A 766 -0.01 29.75 71.85
CA THR A 766 -0.33 30.92 71.03
C THR A 766 -0.57 30.54 69.57
N ARG A 767 -1.69 31.04 69.02
CA ARG A 767 -1.99 30.99 67.57
C ARG A 767 -1.26 32.16 66.92
N GLN A 768 -0.29 31.87 66.07
CA GLN A 768 0.40 32.86 65.25
C GLN A 768 0.05 32.63 63.78
N LEU A 769 -0.38 33.68 63.10
CA LEU A 769 -0.60 33.65 61.66
C LEU A 769 0.69 34.11 60.99
N SER A 770 1.33 33.24 60.22
CA SER A 770 2.49 33.59 59.42
C SER A 770 2.11 33.54 57.94
N PRO A 771 2.48 34.56 57.13
CA PRO A 771 2.38 34.45 55.69
C PRO A 771 3.34 33.36 55.21
N ALA A 772 2.83 32.41 54.42
CA ALA A 772 3.61 31.34 53.81
C ALA A 772 3.02 31.04 52.43
N SER A 773 3.84 30.68 51.45
CA SER A 773 3.32 30.24 50.14
C SER A 773 2.60 28.88 50.28
N PRO A 774 1.62 28.56 49.41
CA PRO A 774 0.95 27.25 49.44
C PRO A 774 1.92 26.07 49.42
N HIS A 775 3.02 26.17 48.67
CA HIS A 775 4.09 25.16 48.69
C HIS A 775 4.72 25.00 50.10
N GLN A 776 5.08 26.10 50.77
CA GLN A 776 5.63 26.04 52.13
C GLN A 776 4.62 25.48 53.14
N GLN A 777 3.35 25.87 53.00
CA GLN A 777 2.25 25.38 53.83
C GLN A 777 2.03 23.87 53.63
N LEU A 778 2.11 23.39 52.40
CA LEU A 778 1.99 21.98 52.04
C LEU A 778 3.14 21.14 52.62
N MET A 779 4.36 21.65 52.56
CA MET A 779 5.54 21.02 53.15
C MET A 779 5.45 20.96 54.68
N ASP A 780 5.00 22.04 55.32
CA ASP A 780 4.80 22.07 56.78
C ASP A 780 3.63 21.17 57.19
N PHE A 781 2.53 21.16 56.44
CA PHE A 781 1.40 20.26 56.63
C PHE A 781 1.84 18.79 56.59
N SER A 782 2.61 18.40 55.57
CA SER A 782 3.12 17.03 55.42
C SER A 782 4.05 16.63 56.57
N LYS A 783 4.96 17.53 56.96
CA LYS A 783 5.85 17.30 58.12
C LYS A 783 5.06 17.15 59.43
N ARG A 784 4.00 17.93 59.62
CA ARG A 784 3.13 17.83 60.79
C ARG A 784 2.29 16.56 60.80
N CYS A 785 1.79 16.12 59.65
CA CYS A 785 1.12 14.83 59.49
C CYS A 785 2.05 13.67 59.90
N ILE A 786 3.31 13.69 59.45
CA ILE A 786 4.33 12.71 59.85
C ILE A 786 4.65 12.84 61.34
N HIS A 787 4.77 14.06 61.88
CA HIS A 787 5.00 14.25 63.30
C HIS A 787 3.85 13.71 64.15
N LEU A 788 2.59 13.92 63.72
CA LEU A 788 1.41 13.40 64.37
C LEU A 788 1.39 11.87 64.39
N ALA A 789 1.78 11.23 63.28
CA ALA A 789 1.88 9.78 63.16
C ALA A 789 2.88 9.17 64.16
N ASN A 790 3.94 9.92 64.47
CA ASN A 790 5.02 9.50 65.36
C ASN A 790 4.80 9.87 66.83
N LEU A 791 3.71 10.58 67.18
CA LEU A 791 3.42 10.92 68.57
C LEU A 791 2.90 9.70 69.34
N GLU A 792 3.54 9.40 70.46
CA GLU A 792 3.06 8.37 71.39
C GLU A 792 1.68 8.75 71.95
N ALA A 793 0.76 7.79 72.05
CA ALA A 793 -0.62 8.01 72.48
C ALA A 793 -0.75 8.75 73.83
N ASN A 794 0.20 8.54 74.76
CA ASN A 794 0.21 9.21 76.06
C ASN A 794 0.56 10.71 75.98
N LYS A 795 1.28 11.15 74.93
CA LYS A 795 1.66 12.55 74.70
C LYS A 795 0.67 13.29 73.81
N PHE A 796 -0.24 12.58 73.17
CA PHE A 796 -1.28 13.17 72.32
C PHE A 796 -2.21 14.10 73.10
N TRP A 797 -2.46 13.76 74.37
CA TRP A 797 -3.33 14.51 75.28
C TRP A 797 -2.70 15.76 75.86
N ASP A 798 -1.39 15.95 75.69
CA ASP A 798 -0.76 17.20 76.05
C ASP A 798 -1.34 18.32 75.17
N PHE A 799 -1.39 19.54 75.71
CA PHE A 799 -1.90 20.74 75.02
C PHE A 799 -1.35 20.89 73.59
N VAL A 800 -0.12 20.40 73.37
CA VAL A 800 0.58 20.36 72.09
C VAL A 800 -0.18 19.55 71.01
N GLY A 801 -0.75 18.40 71.36
CA GLY A 801 -1.46 17.53 70.40
C GLY A 801 -2.79 18.15 69.93
N MET A 802 -3.55 18.76 70.83
CA MET A 802 -4.81 19.46 70.48
C MET A 802 -4.57 20.70 69.61
N GLY A 803 -3.49 21.44 69.89
CA GLY A 803 -3.09 22.58 69.05
C GLY A 803 -2.64 22.14 67.65
N LEU A 804 -1.81 21.08 67.57
CA LEU A 804 -1.34 20.53 66.31
C LEU A 804 -2.49 20.02 65.44
N PHE A 805 -3.45 19.32 66.05
CA PHE A 805 -4.66 18.86 65.37
C PHE A 805 -5.50 20.02 64.83
N GLY A 806 -5.76 21.04 65.66
CA GLY A 806 -6.53 22.21 65.26
C GLY A 806 -5.90 22.98 64.10
N SER A 807 -4.57 23.13 64.08
CA SER A 807 -3.84 23.76 62.97
C SER A 807 -3.86 22.93 61.69
N LEU A 808 -3.68 21.60 61.79
CA LEU A 808 -3.78 20.71 60.64
C LEU A 808 -5.16 20.78 59.97
N VAL A 809 -6.23 20.82 60.78
CA VAL A 809 -7.61 20.95 60.31
C VAL A 809 -7.85 22.28 59.60
N ALA A 810 -7.44 23.39 60.21
CA ALA A 810 -7.63 24.72 59.65
C ALA A 810 -6.83 24.92 58.35
N ASN A 811 -5.60 24.41 58.31
CA ASN A 811 -4.71 24.60 57.17
C ASN A 811 -5.06 23.66 55.99
N ALA A 812 -5.57 22.45 56.24
CA ALA A 812 -5.95 21.51 55.18
C ALA A 812 -7.06 22.07 54.27
N GLN A 813 -8.06 22.73 54.85
CA GLN A 813 -9.15 23.33 54.08
C GLN A 813 -8.63 24.47 53.20
N ASN A 814 -7.83 25.38 53.76
CA ASN A 814 -7.25 26.49 53.01
C ASN A 814 -6.34 26.00 51.87
N LEU A 815 -5.53 24.96 52.10
CA LEU A 815 -4.69 24.34 51.07
C LEU A 815 -5.53 23.69 49.95
N SER A 816 -6.57 22.94 50.34
CA SER A 816 -7.50 22.30 49.38
C SER A 816 -8.19 23.33 48.49
N ASP A 817 -8.69 24.43 49.07
CA ASP A 817 -9.39 25.47 48.31
C ASP A 817 -8.44 26.19 47.35
N THR A 818 -7.21 26.44 47.79
CA THR A 818 -6.15 27.05 46.96
C THR A 818 -5.76 26.17 45.77
N ILE A 819 -5.60 24.87 45.97
CA ILE A 819 -5.28 23.92 44.88
C ILE A 819 -6.47 23.77 43.93
N LEU A 820 -7.70 23.85 44.43
CA LEU A 820 -8.88 23.84 43.57
C LEU A 820 -8.96 25.10 42.69
N GLU A 821 -8.59 26.26 43.22
CA GLU A 821 -8.46 27.49 42.43
C GLU A 821 -7.37 27.37 41.35
N MET A 822 -6.26 26.68 41.64
CA MET A 822 -5.27 26.35 40.61
C MET A 822 -5.86 25.45 39.52
N CYS A 823 -6.66 24.44 39.90
CA CYS A 823 -7.33 23.57 38.95
C CYS A 823 -8.27 24.36 38.03
N THR A 824 -9.06 25.29 38.57
CA THR A 824 -10.02 26.08 37.78
C THR A 824 -9.31 27.01 36.81
N VAL A 825 -8.17 27.59 37.17
CA VAL A 825 -7.34 28.39 36.26
C VAL A 825 -6.83 27.55 35.08
N ILE A 826 -6.40 26.31 35.32
CA ILE A 826 -5.94 25.42 34.26
C ILE A 826 -7.10 24.90 33.41
N GLU A 827 -8.22 24.53 34.05
CA GLU A 827 -9.43 24.09 33.38
C GLU A 827 -9.94 25.16 32.41
N ASN A 828 -10.03 26.41 32.87
CA ASN A 828 -10.41 27.57 32.03
C ASN A 828 -9.43 27.84 30.88
N TYR A 829 -8.19 27.37 30.97
CA TYR A 829 -7.21 27.46 29.87
C TYR A 829 -7.33 26.31 28.87
N ILE A 830 -7.71 25.13 29.33
CA ILE A 830 -7.87 23.92 28.51
C ILE A 830 -9.17 23.98 27.70
N ILE A 831 -10.25 24.52 28.29
CA ILE A 831 -11.55 24.79 27.64
C ILE A 831 -11.39 25.94 26.64
#